data_AF-A0A935VVU9-F1
#
_entry.id   AF-A0A935VVU9-F1
#
_cell.length_a   1.000
_cell.length_b   1.000
_cell.length_c   1.000
_cell.angle_alpha   90.00
_cell.angle_beta   90.00
_cell.angle_gamma   90.00
#
_symmetry.space_group_name_H-M   'P 1'
#
loop_
_entity.id
_entity.type
_entity.pdbx_description
1 polymer ?
#
loop_
_entity_poly.entity_id
_entity_poly.type
_entity_poly.pdbx_seq_one_letter_code
_entity_poly.pdbx_strand_id
1 'polypeptide(L)'
;MTNEEELQSNETEPKFDLLWLASCAAITAAATFLRFFMLGLKPFHHDEGVNSFFLTNLFRDGVYRYDPANYHGPTLYYITLAFTKVFGLETIPVRASVAIFGVLIVVLAFFLRSYIGKIGALSAAVFLTLSPGMVFISRYFIHEIFFVFLSLAVVLSVVLFIEKRKAGVFAIAWMVLLLFVCFLPSALSLASSLGGTSTTAVWAFRVAFFIVEAVLVYFVIRMIRDWNNGRPVYLLLASASVALMFATKETGFITIGTMMIACVCVWIWRGLIENEAVQRNKLTIIAAVHAVLGAAALVYYQSLIEGMKWLFDNFLGEFKIPEPFAFYTIILLGFTTLLTWAVFLYYYKQENTTELAEPANLTWHDFRSGIGTGNDLLLTTAAVATIFIYLSVLFFSSFFTYAEGVGKAFEAYMVWTRTGTKDHTQNGILGYVKWGLKVEAPLLFLSTLGSLIALVKAKHRFAMFAAFWAFGLFAAYTIIPYKTPWLALSFYLPMCIIAGYGVNELLTAKTAALKAVGAVSLVLGSTVLAYQTYDLNFVRYDDEEMGYVYAHTKRPLLDMVAKIEYYAEKSGKGNGASVEIVSPDYWPLTWYLNEYKKAVFHGNLTDVNASEMIVAKKNDQDVDVLKRYSAHYKFVDVYPLRPGVDLTLLVRKDLADKDAKDLYKLLEYESPR
;
A
#
# COMPACT_ATOMS: atom_id res chain seq x y z
N MET A 1 38.72 2.97 -48.34
CA MET A 1 37.79 2.26 -47.47
C MET A 1 38.41 2.31 -46.09
N THR A 2 37.82 3.17 -45.27
CA THR A 2 38.37 3.79 -44.07
C THR A 2 38.20 2.88 -42.86
N ASN A 3 39.12 3.02 -41.89
CA ASN A 3 39.14 2.40 -40.55
C ASN A 3 37.88 2.61 -39.68
N GLU A 4 36.76 3.07 -40.25
CA GLU A 4 35.50 3.28 -39.53
C GLU A 4 34.62 2.01 -39.49
N GLU A 5 34.80 1.06 -40.41
CA GLU A 5 34.01 -0.19 -40.40
C GLU A 5 34.50 -1.22 -39.37
N GLU A 6 35.76 -1.15 -38.93
CA GLU A 6 36.32 -2.11 -37.96
C GLU A 6 35.92 -1.79 -36.50
N LEU A 7 35.49 -0.55 -36.22
CA LEU A 7 35.05 -0.10 -34.89
C LEU A 7 33.59 -0.42 -34.55
N GLN A 8 32.81 -0.93 -35.50
CA GLN A 8 31.40 -1.31 -35.26
C GLN A 8 31.19 -2.80 -34.95
N SER A 9 32.26 -3.62 -34.92
CA SER A 9 32.15 -5.08 -34.78
C SER A 9 32.32 -5.63 -33.36
N ASN A 10 32.53 -4.79 -32.34
CA ASN A 10 32.65 -5.21 -30.94
C ASN A 10 31.44 -4.79 -30.09
N GLU A 11 30.22 -4.94 -30.62
CA GLU A 11 29.05 -5.12 -29.74
C GLU A 11 29.19 -6.48 -29.06
N THR A 12 29.94 -6.51 -27.95
CA THR A 12 29.96 -7.66 -27.04
C THR A 12 28.53 -8.04 -26.75
N GLU A 13 28.12 -9.26 -27.12
CA GLU A 13 26.82 -9.81 -26.76
C GLU A 13 26.53 -9.49 -25.28
N PRO A 14 25.31 -9.05 -24.94
CA PRO A 14 24.97 -8.72 -23.56
C PRO A 14 25.18 -9.98 -22.70
N LYS A 15 26.29 -10.01 -21.96
CA LYS A 15 26.58 -11.12 -21.04
C LYS A 15 25.43 -11.21 -20.04
N PHE A 16 24.67 -12.30 -20.11
CA PHE A 16 23.61 -12.59 -19.15
C PHE A 16 24.22 -12.68 -17.75
N ASP A 17 23.91 -11.70 -16.90
CA ASP A 17 24.27 -11.73 -15.49
C ASP A 17 23.36 -12.73 -14.77
N LEU A 18 23.74 -14.01 -14.83
CA LEU A 18 22.98 -15.12 -14.26
C LEU A 18 22.78 -14.94 -12.75
N LEU A 19 23.79 -14.41 -12.05
CA LEU A 19 23.72 -14.17 -10.61
C LEU A 19 22.68 -13.09 -10.29
N TRP A 20 22.66 -12.00 -11.05
CA TRP A 20 21.62 -10.96 -10.93
C TRP A 20 20.23 -11.54 -11.14
N LEU A 21 20.02 -12.29 -12.23
CA LEU A 21 18.71 -12.88 -12.53
C LEU A 21 18.28 -13.91 -11.49
N ALA A 22 19.19 -14.77 -11.04
CA ALA A 22 18.92 -15.75 -9.98
C ALA A 22 18.57 -15.07 -8.65
N SER A 23 19.25 -13.96 -8.31
CA SER A 23 18.95 -13.17 -7.11
C SER A 23 17.57 -12.50 -7.21
N CYS A 24 17.24 -11.88 -8.36
CA CYS A 24 15.92 -11.33 -8.61
C CYS A 24 14.83 -12.40 -8.50
N ALA A 25 15.05 -13.58 -9.09
CA ALA A 25 14.10 -14.69 -9.05
C ALA A 25 13.91 -15.21 -7.62
N ALA A 26 14.99 -15.40 -6.85
CA ALA A 26 14.93 -15.86 -5.47
C ALA A 26 14.18 -14.87 -4.55
N ILE A 27 14.47 -13.57 -4.67
CA ILE A 27 13.78 -12.53 -3.90
C ILE A 27 12.29 -12.46 -4.30
N THR A 28 11.99 -12.55 -5.60
CA THR A 28 10.59 -12.55 -6.08
C THR A 28 9.84 -13.79 -5.58
N ALA A 29 10.48 -14.96 -5.55
CA ALA A 29 9.91 -16.18 -5.02
C ALA A 29 9.64 -16.07 -3.51
N ALA A 30 10.58 -15.50 -2.74
CA ALA A 30 10.38 -15.24 -1.31
C ALA A 30 9.24 -14.22 -1.07
N ALA A 31 9.19 -13.14 -1.85
CA ALA A 31 8.11 -12.15 -1.80
C ALA A 31 6.75 -12.76 -2.12
N THR A 32 6.70 -13.65 -3.11
CA THR A 32 5.50 -14.39 -3.49
C THR A 32 5.09 -15.35 -2.37
N PHE A 33 6.02 -16.14 -1.83
CA PHE A 33 5.76 -17.04 -0.73
C PHE A 33 5.16 -16.31 0.47
N LEU A 34 5.80 -15.25 0.95
CA LEU A 34 5.32 -14.49 2.12
C LEU A 34 3.94 -13.86 1.91
N ARG A 35 3.57 -13.53 0.67
CA ARG A 35 2.26 -12.92 0.35
C ARG A 35 1.18 -13.96 0.10
N PHE A 36 1.49 -15.10 -0.48
CA PHE A 36 0.48 -16.12 -0.84
C PHE A 36 0.36 -17.27 0.17
N PHE A 37 1.38 -17.54 0.98
CA PHE A 37 1.34 -18.61 1.97
C PHE A 37 0.20 -18.38 2.95
N MET A 38 -0.76 -19.31 3.00
CA MET A 38 -1.97 -19.22 3.83
C MET A 38 -2.71 -17.88 3.69
N LEU A 39 -2.96 -17.39 2.47
CA LEU A 39 -3.56 -16.07 2.23
C LEU A 39 -4.93 -15.85 2.93
N GLY A 40 -5.67 -16.94 3.18
CA GLY A 40 -6.93 -16.91 3.95
C GLY A 40 -6.78 -16.94 5.47
N LEU A 41 -5.56 -16.95 6.02
CA LEU A 41 -5.30 -17.16 7.45
C LEU A 41 -6.03 -16.16 8.37
N LYS A 42 -6.04 -14.88 7.98
CA LYS A 42 -6.56 -13.80 8.82
C LYS A 42 -8.05 -13.61 8.56
N PRO A 43 -8.90 -13.48 9.60
CA PRO A 43 -10.28 -13.06 9.41
C PRO A 43 -10.34 -11.76 8.59
N PHE A 44 -11.40 -11.58 7.80
CA PHE A 44 -11.64 -10.34 7.08
C PHE A 44 -11.55 -9.15 8.03
N HIS A 45 -10.78 -8.13 7.64
CA HIS A 45 -10.73 -6.88 8.39
C HIS A 45 -11.98 -6.03 8.14
N HIS A 46 -12.24 -5.09 9.03
CA HIS A 46 -13.34 -4.12 8.90
C HIS A 46 -13.39 -3.46 7.52
N ASP A 47 -12.28 -2.90 7.05
CA ASP A 47 -12.19 -2.19 5.78
C ASP A 47 -12.24 -3.15 4.60
N GLU A 48 -11.71 -4.37 4.75
CA GLU A 48 -11.92 -5.42 3.74
C GLU A 48 -13.41 -5.75 3.59
N GLY A 49 -14.17 -5.76 4.68
CA GLY A 49 -15.62 -5.96 4.68
C GLY A 49 -16.33 -4.85 3.92
N VAL A 50 -16.00 -3.58 4.21
CA VAL A 50 -16.53 -2.40 3.51
C VAL A 50 -16.22 -2.49 2.01
N ASN A 51 -14.95 -2.72 1.67
CA ASN A 51 -14.51 -2.80 0.27
C ASN A 51 -15.16 -3.97 -0.47
N SER A 52 -15.37 -5.10 0.22
CA SER A 52 -16.00 -6.27 -0.37
C SER A 52 -17.48 -6.11 -0.60
N PHE A 53 -18.17 -5.30 0.20
CA PHE A 53 -19.56 -4.92 -0.10
C PHE A 53 -19.64 -4.18 -1.43
N PHE A 54 -18.79 -3.19 -1.66
CA PHE A 54 -18.75 -2.47 -2.95
C PHE A 54 -18.34 -3.37 -4.12
N LEU A 55 -17.33 -4.22 -3.92
CA LEU A 55 -16.93 -5.20 -4.93
C LEU A 55 -18.05 -6.19 -5.25
N THR A 56 -18.78 -6.66 -4.24
CA THR A 56 -19.90 -7.61 -4.39
C THR A 56 -21.03 -6.98 -5.20
N ASN A 57 -21.39 -5.73 -4.89
CA ASN A 57 -22.40 -4.99 -5.64
C ASN A 57 -21.94 -4.78 -7.09
N LEU A 58 -20.68 -4.38 -7.30
CA LEU A 58 -20.11 -4.28 -8.64
C LEU A 58 -20.12 -5.63 -9.38
N PHE A 59 -19.81 -6.73 -8.69
CA PHE A 59 -19.78 -8.07 -9.26
C PHE A 59 -21.17 -8.55 -9.71
N ARG A 60 -22.21 -8.26 -8.92
CA ARG A 60 -23.60 -8.69 -9.13
C ARG A 60 -24.38 -7.76 -10.06
N ASP A 61 -24.31 -6.46 -9.80
CA ASP A 61 -25.14 -5.45 -10.45
C ASP A 61 -24.43 -4.82 -11.66
N GLY A 62 -23.12 -5.01 -11.78
CA GLY A 62 -22.31 -4.48 -12.88
C GLY A 62 -22.00 -2.99 -12.80
N VAL A 63 -22.43 -2.30 -11.74
CA VAL A 63 -22.24 -0.86 -11.56
C VAL A 63 -21.76 -0.56 -10.15
N TYR A 64 -20.65 0.16 -10.04
CA TYR A 64 -20.21 0.81 -8.81
C TYR A 64 -20.73 2.26 -8.82
N ARG A 65 -21.31 2.75 -7.73
CA ARG A 65 -21.70 4.16 -7.61
C ARG A 65 -20.74 4.85 -6.66
N TYR A 66 -19.92 5.75 -7.19
CA TYR A 66 -18.95 6.48 -6.37
C TYR A 66 -19.67 7.38 -5.35
N ASP A 67 -19.23 7.27 -4.10
CA ASP A 67 -19.76 8.03 -2.97
C ASP A 67 -18.62 8.79 -2.27
N PRO A 68 -18.63 10.14 -2.29
CA PRO A 68 -17.65 10.99 -1.60
C PRO A 68 -17.57 10.74 -0.10
N ALA A 69 -18.64 10.22 0.52
CA ALA A 69 -18.64 9.90 1.95
C ALA A 69 -17.79 8.66 2.28
N ASN A 70 -17.43 7.85 1.28
CA ASN A 70 -16.70 6.59 1.47
C ASN A 70 -15.18 6.70 1.29
N TYR A 71 -14.62 7.91 1.24
CA TYR A 71 -13.17 8.22 1.32
C TYR A 71 -12.19 7.48 0.39
N HIS A 72 -12.66 6.70 -0.59
CA HIS A 72 -11.82 5.87 -1.45
C HIS A 72 -12.33 5.80 -2.88
N GLY A 73 -11.40 5.79 -3.83
CA GLY A 73 -11.69 5.74 -5.24
C GLY A 73 -11.89 4.32 -5.80
N PRO A 74 -12.38 4.20 -7.03
CA PRO A 74 -12.84 2.94 -7.63
C PRO A 74 -11.74 1.93 -8.04
N THR A 75 -10.45 2.30 -7.99
CA THR A 75 -9.35 1.49 -8.56
C THR A 75 -9.28 0.08 -7.99
N LEU A 76 -9.40 -0.06 -6.66
CA LEU A 76 -9.35 -1.36 -5.97
C LEU A 76 -10.42 -2.33 -6.49
N TYR A 77 -11.64 -1.82 -6.68
CA TYR A 77 -12.80 -2.62 -7.06
C TYR A 77 -12.69 -3.13 -8.49
N TYR A 78 -12.34 -2.26 -9.45
CA TYR A 78 -12.25 -2.66 -10.85
C TYR A 78 -11.06 -3.56 -11.15
N ILE A 79 -9.90 -3.33 -10.53
CA ILE A 79 -8.76 -4.25 -10.68
C ILE A 79 -9.15 -5.63 -10.12
N THR A 80 -9.79 -5.67 -8.95
CA THR A 80 -10.14 -6.93 -8.28
C THR A 80 -11.32 -7.65 -8.94
N LEU A 81 -12.21 -6.91 -9.61
CA LEU A 81 -13.30 -7.48 -10.40
C LEU A 81 -12.78 -8.44 -11.48
N ALA A 82 -11.63 -8.14 -12.11
CA ALA A 82 -11.03 -9.04 -13.08
C ALA A 82 -10.67 -10.40 -12.46
N PHE A 83 -10.16 -10.41 -11.24
CA PHE A 83 -9.81 -11.63 -10.51
C PHE A 83 -11.06 -12.40 -10.10
N THR A 84 -12.07 -11.72 -9.56
CA THR A 84 -13.30 -12.40 -9.09
C THR A 84 -14.16 -12.91 -10.23
N LYS A 85 -14.13 -12.27 -11.40
CA LYS A 85 -14.79 -12.79 -12.61
C LYS A 85 -14.14 -14.06 -13.15
N VAL A 86 -12.83 -14.25 -12.94
CA VAL A 86 -12.09 -15.43 -13.40
C VAL A 86 -12.12 -16.57 -12.39
N PHE A 87 -11.92 -16.26 -11.11
CA PHE A 87 -11.70 -17.25 -10.05
C PHE A 87 -12.83 -17.35 -9.03
N GLY A 88 -13.89 -16.54 -9.17
CA GLY A 88 -15.01 -16.51 -8.23
C GLY A 88 -14.92 -15.38 -7.20
N LEU A 89 -16.07 -15.02 -6.63
CA LEU A 89 -16.18 -14.02 -5.56
C LEU A 89 -15.86 -14.67 -4.20
N GLU A 90 -14.58 -14.98 -4.00
CA GLU A 90 -14.06 -15.68 -2.82
C GLU A 90 -12.89 -14.92 -2.18
N THR A 91 -12.55 -15.30 -0.94
CA THR A 91 -11.50 -14.62 -0.14
C THR A 91 -10.14 -14.65 -0.85
N ILE A 92 -9.77 -15.79 -1.42
CA ILE A 92 -8.45 -15.97 -2.05
C ILE A 92 -8.30 -15.12 -3.33
N PRO A 93 -9.23 -15.15 -4.31
CA PRO A 93 -9.18 -14.25 -5.47
C PRO A 93 -9.13 -12.77 -5.11
N VAL A 94 -9.93 -12.34 -4.13
CA VAL A 94 -9.99 -10.94 -3.69
C VAL A 94 -8.67 -10.50 -3.07
N ARG A 95 -8.07 -11.30 -2.19
CA ARG A 95 -6.76 -11.00 -1.61
C ARG A 95 -5.60 -11.25 -2.57
N ALA A 96 -5.77 -12.08 -3.59
CA ALA A 96 -4.74 -12.32 -4.59
C ALA A 96 -4.46 -11.06 -5.43
N SER A 97 -5.48 -10.23 -5.70
CA SER A 97 -5.31 -8.99 -6.48
C SER A 97 -4.30 -8.04 -5.81
N VAL A 98 -4.40 -7.87 -4.49
CA VAL A 98 -3.50 -7.04 -3.68
C VAL A 98 -2.14 -7.71 -3.46
N ALA A 99 -2.11 -9.04 -3.27
CA ALA A 99 -0.87 -9.80 -3.10
C ALA A 99 0.04 -9.74 -4.33
N ILE A 100 -0.53 -9.82 -5.53
CA ILE A 100 0.23 -9.69 -6.80
C ILE A 100 0.89 -8.33 -6.86
N PHE A 101 0.17 -7.25 -6.57
CA PHE A 101 0.74 -5.90 -6.61
C PHE A 101 1.80 -5.69 -5.51
N GLY A 102 1.65 -6.36 -4.36
CA GLY A 102 2.70 -6.47 -3.35
C GLY A 102 3.99 -7.09 -3.89
N VAL A 103 3.89 -8.16 -4.68
CA VAL A 103 5.06 -8.77 -5.36
C VAL A 103 5.60 -7.85 -6.46
N LEU A 104 4.73 -7.20 -7.23
CA LEU A 104 5.14 -6.29 -8.30
C LEU A 104 5.91 -5.07 -7.78
N ILE A 105 5.62 -4.57 -6.58
CA ILE A 105 6.44 -3.51 -5.93
C ILE A 105 7.89 -3.98 -5.75
N VAL A 106 8.11 -5.23 -5.34
CA VAL A 106 9.44 -5.84 -5.22
C VAL A 106 10.10 -5.94 -6.59
N VAL A 107 9.34 -6.34 -7.62
CA VAL A 107 9.85 -6.43 -9.01
C VAL A 107 10.26 -5.06 -9.55
N LEU A 108 9.47 -4.01 -9.27
CA LEU A 108 9.79 -2.64 -9.67
C LEU A 108 11.10 -2.13 -9.05
N ALA A 109 11.44 -2.57 -7.82
CA ALA A 109 12.69 -2.20 -7.18
C ALA A 109 13.95 -2.65 -7.97
N PHE A 110 13.88 -3.77 -8.70
CA PHE A 110 15.00 -4.23 -9.53
C PHE A 110 15.34 -3.28 -10.69
N PHE A 111 14.36 -2.50 -11.16
CA PHE A 111 14.59 -1.49 -12.19
C PHE A 111 15.36 -0.27 -11.65
N LEU A 112 15.49 -0.14 -10.33
CA LEU A 112 16.28 0.93 -9.71
C LEU A 112 17.80 0.64 -9.68
N ARG A 113 18.25 -0.51 -10.19
CA ARG A 113 19.67 -0.93 -10.16
C ARG A 113 20.64 0.08 -10.75
N SER A 114 20.20 0.87 -11.74
CA SER A 114 21.02 1.93 -12.34
C SER A 114 21.18 3.14 -11.43
N TYR A 115 20.23 3.40 -10.52
CA TYR A 115 20.20 4.61 -9.68
C TYR A 115 20.72 4.38 -8.27
N ILE A 116 20.58 3.17 -7.72
CA ILE A 116 21.04 2.81 -6.37
C ILE A 116 22.03 1.65 -6.34
N GLY A 117 22.50 1.19 -7.51
CA GLY A 117 23.41 0.06 -7.67
C GLY A 117 22.73 -1.30 -7.64
N LYS A 118 23.42 -2.35 -8.13
CA LYS A 118 22.90 -3.72 -8.14
C LYS A 118 22.65 -4.23 -6.72
N ILE A 119 23.64 -4.07 -5.82
CA ILE A 119 23.51 -4.48 -4.42
C ILE A 119 22.40 -3.68 -3.74
N GLY A 120 22.30 -2.38 -4.04
CA GLY A 120 21.24 -1.54 -3.46
C GLY A 120 19.85 -1.91 -3.91
N ALA A 121 19.66 -2.23 -5.19
CA ALA A 121 18.36 -2.68 -5.70
C ALA A 121 17.95 -4.05 -5.13
N LEU A 122 18.89 -5.00 -5.02
CA LEU A 122 18.62 -6.29 -4.35
C LEU A 122 18.31 -6.08 -2.86
N SER A 123 19.05 -5.21 -2.17
CA SER A 123 18.83 -4.90 -0.75
C SER A 123 17.48 -4.22 -0.53
N ALA A 124 17.11 -3.24 -1.35
CA ALA A 124 15.80 -2.59 -1.32
C ALA A 124 14.67 -3.60 -1.58
N ALA A 125 14.86 -4.52 -2.53
CA ALA A 125 13.90 -5.59 -2.81
C ALA A 125 13.77 -6.58 -1.64
N VAL A 126 14.87 -6.93 -0.96
CA VAL A 126 14.85 -7.73 0.28
C VAL A 126 14.09 -7.00 1.39
N PHE A 127 14.33 -5.70 1.59
CA PHE A 127 13.61 -4.91 2.58
C PHE A 127 12.11 -4.80 2.28
N LEU A 128 11.72 -4.60 1.01
CA LEU A 128 10.31 -4.65 0.60
C LEU A 128 9.67 -6.04 0.73
N THR A 129 10.48 -7.09 0.60
CA THR A 129 10.06 -8.48 0.78
C THR A 129 9.80 -8.80 2.25
N LEU A 130 10.65 -8.28 3.15
CA LEU A 130 10.70 -8.61 4.57
C LEU A 130 10.09 -7.54 5.48
N SER A 131 9.66 -6.38 4.97
CA SER A 131 8.98 -5.36 5.77
C SER A 131 7.64 -5.91 6.30
N PRO A 132 7.46 -6.00 7.63
CA PRO A 132 6.25 -6.56 8.21
C PRO A 132 4.97 -5.87 7.74
N GLY A 133 4.96 -4.54 7.64
CA GLY A 133 3.83 -3.76 7.15
C GLY A 133 3.55 -3.97 5.66
N MET A 134 4.59 -4.04 4.83
CA MET A 134 4.43 -4.31 3.39
C MET A 134 3.84 -5.70 3.15
N VAL A 135 4.25 -6.72 3.91
CA VAL A 135 3.66 -8.07 3.84
C VAL A 135 2.24 -8.07 4.42
N PHE A 136 2.03 -7.41 5.55
CA PHE A 136 0.73 -7.38 6.24
C PHE A 136 -0.37 -6.80 5.37
N ILE A 137 -0.14 -5.61 4.81
CA ILE A 137 -1.14 -4.90 4.03
C ILE A 137 -1.29 -5.47 2.61
N SER A 138 -0.22 -6.03 2.02
CA SER A 138 -0.35 -6.73 0.72
C SER A 138 -1.09 -8.07 0.80
N ARG A 139 -1.60 -8.44 1.97
CA ARG A 139 -2.48 -9.60 2.18
C ARG A 139 -3.92 -9.20 2.53
N TYR A 140 -4.23 -7.90 2.55
CA TYR A 140 -5.54 -7.33 2.90
C TYR A 140 -6.13 -6.62 1.69
N PHE A 141 -7.40 -6.88 1.42
CA PHE A 141 -8.15 -6.24 0.36
C PHE A 141 -8.50 -4.77 0.68
N ILE A 142 -7.47 -3.93 0.67
CA ILE A 142 -7.55 -2.49 0.89
C ILE A 142 -6.71 -1.73 -0.17
N HIS A 143 -6.93 -0.42 -0.26
CA HIS A 143 -6.47 0.44 -1.36
C HIS A 143 -4.95 0.66 -1.41
N GLU A 144 -4.26 0.51 -0.29
CA GLU A 144 -2.92 1.02 -0.05
C GLU A 144 -1.85 0.37 -0.90
N ILE A 145 -1.95 -0.94 -1.18
CA ILE A 145 -0.91 -1.60 -1.96
C ILE A 145 -0.90 -1.12 -3.41
N PHE A 146 -2.07 -0.81 -3.99
CA PHE A 146 -2.15 -0.19 -5.30
C PHE A 146 -1.56 1.21 -5.27
N PHE A 147 -1.88 1.99 -4.24
CA PHE A 147 -1.34 3.33 -4.07
C PHE A 147 0.20 3.34 -4.01
N VAL A 148 0.79 2.40 -3.25
CA VAL A 148 2.25 2.24 -3.11
C VAL A 148 2.89 1.79 -4.43
N PHE A 149 2.27 0.83 -5.12
CA PHE A 149 2.73 0.39 -6.45
C PHE A 149 2.75 1.55 -7.44
N LEU A 150 1.64 2.31 -7.52
CA LEU A 150 1.51 3.45 -8.43
C LEU A 150 2.51 4.56 -8.09
N SER A 151 2.79 4.78 -6.80
CA SER A 151 3.82 5.74 -6.35
C SER A 151 5.20 5.38 -6.89
N LEU A 152 5.62 4.11 -6.78
CA LEU A 152 6.90 3.66 -7.35
C LEU A 152 6.88 3.68 -8.89
N ALA A 153 5.75 3.33 -9.50
CA ALA A 153 5.58 3.35 -10.95
C ALA A 153 5.72 4.77 -11.53
N VAL A 154 5.20 5.80 -10.84
CA VAL A 154 5.41 7.21 -11.19
C VAL A 154 6.89 7.55 -11.17
N VAL A 155 7.57 7.26 -10.05
CA VAL A 155 9.00 7.57 -9.90
C VAL A 155 9.81 6.88 -10.98
N LEU A 156 9.62 5.56 -11.18
CA LEU A 156 10.35 4.78 -12.16
C LEU A 156 10.09 5.29 -13.58
N SER A 157 8.83 5.60 -13.92
CA SER A 157 8.47 6.10 -15.23
C SER A 157 9.10 7.47 -15.51
N VAL A 158 9.12 8.38 -14.54
CA VAL A 158 9.75 9.70 -14.70
C VAL A 158 11.27 9.58 -14.88
N VAL A 159 11.96 8.76 -14.07
CA VAL A 159 13.42 8.61 -14.22
C VAL A 159 13.78 7.90 -15.52
N LEU A 160 13.01 6.90 -15.96
CA LEU A 160 13.21 6.23 -17.25
C LEU A 160 12.90 7.15 -18.42
N PHE A 161 11.95 8.08 -18.30
CA PHE A 161 11.71 9.11 -19.31
C PHE A 161 12.92 10.04 -19.46
N ILE A 162 13.56 10.42 -18.36
CA ILE A 162 14.75 11.27 -18.36
C ILE A 162 15.94 10.51 -18.94
N GLU A 163 16.20 9.29 -18.47
CA GLU A 163 17.37 8.48 -18.85
C GLU A 163 17.28 7.88 -20.26
N LYS A 164 16.15 7.24 -20.60
CA LYS A 164 16.07 6.38 -21.78
C LYS A 164 15.53 7.11 -23.00
N ARG A 165 16.22 6.92 -24.13
CA ARG A 165 15.78 7.40 -25.44
C ARG A 165 14.80 6.46 -26.15
N LYS A 166 14.72 5.19 -25.75
CA LYS A 166 13.85 4.17 -26.35
C LYS A 166 12.96 3.50 -25.30
N ALA A 167 11.72 3.19 -25.68
CA ALA A 167 10.81 2.41 -24.85
C ALA A 167 11.35 1.00 -24.57
N GLY A 168 11.37 0.60 -23.30
CA GLY A 168 11.68 -0.75 -22.88
C GLY A 168 10.49 -1.69 -23.10
N VAL A 169 10.77 -2.97 -23.35
CA VAL A 169 9.73 -4.00 -23.60
C VAL A 169 8.68 -4.05 -22.49
N PHE A 170 9.10 -3.99 -21.22
CA PHE A 170 8.17 -3.98 -20.09
C PHE A 170 7.26 -2.75 -20.07
N ALA A 171 7.76 -1.55 -20.39
CA ALA A 171 6.94 -0.35 -20.45
C ALA A 171 5.88 -0.44 -21.56
N ILE A 172 6.25 -1.01 -22.71
CA ILE A 172 5.31 -1.27 -23.81
C ILE A 172 4.27 -2.30 -23.36
N ALA A 173 4.67 -3.41 -22.75
CA ALA A 173 3.75 -4.44 -22.26
C ALA A 173 2.76 -3.89 -21.23
N TRP A 174 3.22 -3.05 -20.30
CA TRP A 174 2.35 -2.37 -19.34
C TRP A 174 1.38 -1.41 -20.01
N MET A 175 1.83 -0.64 -21.02
CA MET A 175 0.94 0.23 -21.78
C MET A 175 -0.12 -0.56 -22.54
N VAL A 176 0.26 -1.67 -23.18
CA VAL A 176 -0.67 -2.59 -23.85
C VAL A 176 -1.73 -3.10 -22.86
N LEU A 177 -1.29 -3.60 -21.70
CA LEU A 177 -2.20 -4.10 -20.67
C LEU A 177 -3.15 -3.01 -20.18
N LEU A 178 -2.65 -1.80 -19.92
CA LEU A 178 -3.46 -0.67 -19.49
C LEU A 178 -4.54 -0.34 -20.52
N LEU A 179 -4.18 -0.25 -21.80
CA LEU A 179 -5.15 0.05 -22.87
C LEU A 179 -6.24 -1.01 -22.96
N PHE A 180 -5.89 -2.30 -22.89
CA PHE A 180 -6.88 -3.38 -22.85
C PHE A 180 -7.79 -3.30 -21.61
N VAL A 181 -7.23 -3.05 -20.42
CA VAL A 181 -8.02 -2.92 -19.19
C VAL A 181 -9.01 -1.75 -19.28
N CYS A 182 -8.65 -0.68 -19.98
CA CYS A 182 -9.51 0.50 -20.12
C CYS A 182 -10.62 0.33 -21.16
N PHE A 183 -10.32 -0.30 -22.29
CA PHE A 183 -11.27 -0.42 -23.40
C PHE A 183 -12.18 -1.64 -23.27
N LEU A 184 -11.66 -2.78 -22.81
CA LEU A 184 -12.37 -4.06 -22.81
C LEU A 184 -13.69 -4.05 -22.03
N PRO A 185 -13.79 -3.49 -20.81
CA PRO A 185 -15.07 -3.48 -20.09
C PRO A 185 -16.16 -2.72 -20.84
N SER A 186 -15.80 -1.58 -21.45
CA SER A 186 -16.74 -0.77 -22.25
C SER A 186 -17.19 -1.53 -23.51
N ALA A 187 -16.25 -2.21 -24.18
CA ALA A 187 -16.55 -3.05 -25.34
C ALA A 187 -17.47 -4.23 -24.98
N LEU A 188 -17.21 -4.91 -23.87
CA LEU A 188 -18.04 -6.03 -23.38
C LEU A 188 -19.46 -5.56 -22.98
N SER A 189 -19.57 -4.37 -22.40
CA SER A 189 -20.87 -3.74 -22.08
C SER A 189 -21.66 -3.45 -23.35
N LEU A 190 -21.02 -2.84 -24.36
CA LEU A 190 -21.63 -2.57 -25.67
C LEU A 190 -22.06 -3.87 -26.37
N ALA A 191 -21.25 -4.92 -26.33
CA ALA A 191 -21.60 -6.23 -26.90
C ALA A 191 -22.85 -6.83 -26.25
N SER A 192 -22.97 -6.68 -24.93
CA SER A 192 -24.11 -7.19 -24.18
C SER A 192 -25.39 -6.38 -24.50
N SER A 193 -25.25 -5.06 -24.68
CA SER A 193 -26.35 -4.19 -25.11
C SER A 193 -26.86 -4.53 -26.52
N LEU A 194 -25.95 -4.73 -27.48
CA LEU A 194 -26.30 -5.04 -28.88
C LEU A 194 -26.77 -6.48 -29.09
N GLY A 195 -26.22 -7.45 -28.34
CA GLY A 195 -26.59 -8.86 -28.46
C GLY A 195 -27.94 -9.21 -27.84
N GLY A 196 -28.48 -8.35 -26.97
CA GLY A 196 -29.76 -8.55 -26.30
C GLY A 196 -29.81 -9.86 -25.51
N THR A 197 -30.89 -10.63 -25.69
CA THR A 197 -31.10 -11.93 -25.01
C THR A 197 -30.44 -13.11 -25.73
N SER A 198 -29.95 -12.93 -26.95
CA SER A 198 -29.34 -14.01 -27.74
C SER A 198 -27.90 -14.25 -27.29
N THR A 199 -27.65 -15.37 -26.62
CA THR A 199 -26.31 -15.76 -26.17
C THR A 199 -25.30 -15.82 -27.31
N THR A 200 -25.70 -16.39 -28.46
CA THR A 200 -24.86 -16.44 -29.66
C THR A 200 -24.52 -15.06 -30.20
N ALA A 201 -25.49 -14.14 -30.24
CA ALA A 201 -25.25 -12.78 -30.71
C ALA A 201 -24.33 -12.00 -29.76
N VAL A 202 -24.54 -12.10 -28.44
CA VAL A 202 -23.68 -11.49 -27.43
C VAL A 202 -22.24 -11.98 -27.59
N TRP A 203 -22.01 -13.29 -27.73
CA TRP A 203 -20.68 -13.85 -27.93
C TRP A 203 -20.05 -13.42 -29.26
N ALA A 204 -20.83 -13.37 -30.34
CA ALA A 204 -20.35 -12.86 -31.63
C ALA A 204 -19.89 -11.39 -31.53
N PHE A 205 -20.67 -10.53 -30.88
CA PHE A 205 -20.28 -9.13 -30.65
C PHE A 205 -19.08 -9.00 -29.72
N ARG A 206 -18.98 -9.80 -28.66
CA ARG A 206 -17.81 -9.81 -27.76
C ARG A 206 -16.52 -10.15 -28.52
N VAL A 207 -16.55 -11.18 -29.36
CA VAL A 207 -15.40 -11.55 -30.19
C VAL A 207 -15.09 -10.45 -31.20
N ALA A 208 -16.09 -9.91 -31.89
CA ALA A 208 -15.90 -8.84 -32.87
C ALA A 208 -15.28 -7.58 -32.23
N PHE A 209 -15.81 -7.13 -31.09
CA PHE A 209 -15.25 -5.97 -30.39
C PHE A 209 -13.89 -6.22 -29.79
N PHE A 210 -13.61 -7.42 -29.28
CA PHE A 210 -12.26 -7.78 -28.85
C PHE A 210 -11.24 -7.70 -30.01
N ILE A 211 -11.60 -8.16 -31.21
CA ILE A 211 -10.74 -8.06 -32.40
C ILE A 211 -10.51 -6.58 -32.77
N VAL A 212 -11.58 -5.78 -32.83
CA VAL A 212 -11.48 -4.34 -33.14
C VAL A 212 -10.60 -3.63 -32.11
N GLU A 213 -10.78 -3.92 -30.83
CA GLU A 213 -9.98 -3.38 -29.75
C GLU A 213 -8.51 -3.80 -29.85
N ALA A 214 -8.22 -5.08 -30.08
CA ALA A 214 -6.85 -5.56 -30.25
C ALA A 214 -6.15 -4.85 -31.43
N VAL A 215 -6.88 -4.62 -32.52
CA VAL A 215 -6.38 -3.85 -33.67
C VAL A 215 -6.13 -2.38 -33.30
N LEU A 216 -7.05 -1.73 -32.57
CA LEU A 216 -6.87 -0.36 -32.08
C LEU A 216 -5.66 -0.24 -31.14
N VAL A 217 -5.54 -1.13 -30.16
CA VAL A 217 -4.40 -1.18 -29.24
C VAL A 217 -3.10 -1.38 -30.02
N TYR A 218 -3.08 -2.28 -31.01
CA TYR A 218 -1.93 -2.46 -31.88
C TYR A 218 -1.53 -1.16 -32.61
N PHE A 219 -2.48 -0.45 -33.21
CA PHE A 219 -2.20 0.81 -33.90
C PHE A 219 -1.72 1.91 -32.94
N VAL A 220 -2.37 2.07 -31.78
CA VAL A 220 -1.96 3.05 -30.77
C VAL A 220 -0.54 2.76 -30.28
N ILE A 221 -0.22 1.51 -29.98
CA ILE A 221 1.12 1.11 -29.53
C ILE A 221 2.15 1.29 -30.62
N ARG A 222 1.82 0.98 -31.88
CA ARG A 222 2.69 1.26 -33.02
C ARG A 222 2.99 2.76 -33.13
N MET A 223 1.95 3.61 -33.06
CA MET A 223 2.13 5.06 -33.09
C MET A 223 2.99 5.56 -31.93
N ILE A 224 2.76 5.09 -30.70
CA ILE A 224 3.58 5.47 -29.53
C ILE A 224 5.03 5.03 -29.74
N ARG A 225 5.28 3.82 -30.23
CA ARG A 225 6.65 3.30 -30.47
C ARG A 225 7.39 4.08 -31.55
N ASP A 226 6.68 4.51 -32.59
CA ASP A 226 7.26 5.30 -33.68
C ASP A 226 7.51 6.75 -33.22
N TRP A 227 6.67 7.29 -32.34
CA TRP A 227 6.83 8.63 -31.77
C TRP A 227 8.02 8.70 -30.82
N ASN A 228 9.08 9.40 -31.24
CA ASN A 228 10.30 9.60 -30.47
C ASN A 228 10.87 8.29 -29.90
N ASN A 229 10.89 7.24 -30.74
CA ASN A 229 11.36 5.89 -30.39
C ASN A 229 10.63 5.27 -29.17
N GLY A 230 9.39 5.70 -28.90
CA GLY A 230 8.61 5.24 -27.77
C GLY A 230 8.94 5.93 -26.45
N ARG A 231 9.86 6.90 -26.42
CA ARG A 231 10.19 7.62 -25.18
C ARG A 231 8.95 8.18 -24.45
N PRO A 232 7.95 8.77 -25.12
CA PRO A 232 6.76 9.29 -24.44
C PRO A 232 5.98 8.25 -23.63
N VAL A 233 6.10 6.94 -23.93
CA VAL A 233 5.39 5.89 -23.20
C VAL A 233 5.59 5.98 -21.69
N TYR A 234 6.79 6.40 -21.25
CA TYR A 234 7.10 6.55 -19.84
C TYR A 234 6.29 7.68 -19.20
N LEU A 235 6.16 8.85 -19.84
CA LEU A 235 5.30 9.92 -19.32
C LEU A 235 3.82 9.55 -19.35
N LEU A 236 3.40 8.81 -20.37
CA LEU A 236 2.03 8.29 -20.47
C LEU A 236 1.73 7.32 -19.32
N LEU A 237 2.65 6.42 -18.98
CA LEU A 237 2.55 5.53 -17.81
C LEU A 237 2.61 6.29 -16.49
N ALA A 238 3.45 7.32 -16.38
CA ALA A 238 3.48 8.19 -15.20
C ALA A 238 2.13 8.88 -15.01
N SER A 239 1.59 9.48 -16.08
CA SER A 239 0.27 10.12 -16.10
C SER A 239 -0.85 9.16 -15.69
N ALA A 240 -0.86 7.97 -16.27
CA ALA A 240 -1.81 6.92 -15.92
C ALA A 240 -1.70 6.51 -14.47
N SER A 241 -0.47 6.37 -13.97
CA SER A 241 -0.23 5.99 -12.57
C SER A 241 -0.73 7.07 -11.61
N VAL A 242 -0.52 8.36 -11.92
CA VAL A 242 -1.04 9.48 -11.12
C VAL A 242 -2.58 9.48 -11.14
N ALA A 243 -3.22 9.29 -12.30
CA ALA A 243 -4.68 9.23 -12.40
C ALA A 243 -5.28 8.09 -11.58
N LEU A 244 -4.72 6.88 -11.70
CA LEU A 244 -5.15 5.72 -10.92
C LEU A 244 -4.86 5.90 -9.41
N MET A 245 -3.81 6.63 -9.06
CA MET A 245 -3.47 6.91 -7.66
C MET A 245 -4.52 7.83 -7.03
N PHE A 246 -4.98 8.86 -7.75
CA PHE A 246 -6.10 9.69 -7.32
C PHE A 246 -7.43 8.93 -7.32
N ALA A 247 -7.64 8.01 -8.27
CA ALA A 247 -8.76 7.07 -8.25
C ALA A 247 -8.58 5.93 -7.22
N THR A 248 -7.54 5.97 -6.39
CA THR A 248 -7.35 5.08 -5.25
C THR A 248 -7.66 5.85 -3.97
N LYS A 249 -7.01 7.00 -3.77
CA LYS A 249 -7.19 7.87 -2.60
C LYS A 249 -6.95 9.33 -2.92
N GLU A 250 -7.70 10.21 -2.26
CA GLU A 250 -7.55 11.66 -2.31
C GLU A 250 -6.15 12.08 -1.81
N THR A 251 -5.59 11.36 -0.83
CA THR A 251 -4.22 11.60 -0.31
C THR A 251 -3.09 11.43 -1.34
N GLY A 252 -3.41 11.08 -2.59
CA GLY A 252 -2.48 11.16 -3.74
C GLY A 252 -1.77 12.51 -3.85
N PHE A 253 -2.43 13.62 -3.51
CA PHE A 253 -1.79 14.94 -3.55
C PHE A 253 -0.67 15.08 -2.52
N ILE A 254 -0.74 14.41 -1.36
CA ILE A 254 0.32 14.43 -0.35
C ILE A 254 1.56 13.79 -0.94
N THR A 255 1.41 12.62 -1.57
CA THR A 255 2.53 11.88 -2.14
C THR A 255 3.17 12.62 -3.32
N ILE A 256 2.39 13.10 -4.28
CA ILE A 256 2.93 13.90 -5.39
C ILE A 256 3.52 15.22 -4.90
N GLY A 257 2.85 15.89 -3.96
CA GLY A 257 3.33 17.11 -3.32
C GLY A 257 4.70 16.91 -2.66
N THR A 258 4.86 15.84 -1.87
CA THR A 258 6.13 15.52 -1.24
C THR A 258 7.21 15.15 -2.26
N MET A 259 6.89 14.41 -3.33
CA MET A 259 7.86 14.13 -4.40
C MET A 259 8.34 15.42 -5.09
N MET A 260 7.43 16.37 -5.37
CA MET A 260 7.80 17.67 -5.94
C MET A 260 8.69 18.48 -4.98
N ILE A 261 8.34 18.52 -3.69
CA ILE A 261 9.16 19.15 -2.65
C ILE A 261 10.53 18.48 -2.58
N ALA A 262 10.59 17.14 -2.64
CA ALA A 262 11.85 16.40 -2.64
C ALA A 262 12.75 16.79 -3.83
N CYS A 263 12.20 16.95 -5.03
CA CYS A 263 12.95 17.47 -6.18
C CYS A 263 13.54 18.87 -5.93
N VAL A 264 12.75 19.77 -5.33
CA VAL A 264 13.22 21.12 -4.95
C VAL A 264 14.31 21.05 -3.88
N CYS A 265 14.15 20.19 -2.86
CA CYS A 265 15.14 19.97 -1.82
C CYS A 265 16.46 19.45 -2.40
N VAL A 266 16.44 18.54 -3.38
CA VAL A 266 17.65 18.08 -4.09
C VAL A 266 18.34 19.24 -4.78
N TRP A 267 17.59 20.09 -5.50
CA TRP A 267 18.13 21.26 -6.19
C TRP A 267 18.78 22.24 -5.21
N ILE A 268 18.10 22.58 -4.12
CA ILE A 268 18.64 23.46 -3.06
C ILE A 268 19.88 22.83 -2.43
N TRP A 269 19.83 21.55 -2.04
CA TRP A 269 20.92 20.88 -1.35
C TRP A 269 22.20 20.82 -2.21
N ARG A 270 22.08 20.53 -3.50
CA ARG A 270 23.21 20.59 -4.43
C ARG A 270 23.76 22.00 -4.58
N GLY A 271 22.88 22.99 -4.75
CA GLY A 271 23.28 24.39 -4.82
C GLY A 271 24.03 24.85 -3.56
N LEU A 272 23.62 24.39 -2.38
CA LEU A 272 24.31 24.68 -1.11
C LEU A 272 25.68 23.99 -1.05
N ILE A 273 25.79 22.72 -1.45
CA ILE A 273 27.05 21.99 -1.36
C ILE A 273 28.09 22.46 -2.37
N GLU A 274 27.66 22.83 -3.58
CA GLU A 274 28.57 23.32 -4.63
C GLU A 274 29.03 24.77 -4.38
N ASN A 275 28.37 25.52 -3.49
CA ASN A 275 28.69 26.92 -3.22
C ASN A 275 29.83 27.09 -2.20
N GLU A 276 30.95 27.68 -2.62
CA GLU A 276 32.12 27.92 -1.77
C GLU A 276 31.83 28.80 -0.55
N ALA A 277 30.92 29.77 -0.64
CA ALA A 277 30.56 30.63 0.48
C ALA A 277 29.80 29.85 1.57
N VAL A 278 28.99 28.87 1.17
CA VAL A 278 28.28 27.96 2.08
C VAL A 278 29.24 26.98 2.73
N GLN A 279 30.21 26.46 1.96
CA GLN A 279 31.28 25.60 2.48
C GLN A 279 32.10 26.32 3.56
N ARG A 280 32.36 27.63 3.38
CA ARG A 280 33.07 28.48 4.34
C ARG A 280 32.28 28.73 5.63
N ASN A 281 30.94 28.81 5.54
CA ASN A 281 30.04 29.11 6.67
C ASN A 281 29.29 27.88 7.24
N LYS A 282 29.79 26.66 6.98
CA LYS A 282 29.14 25.40 7.41
C LYS A 282 28.75 25.37 8.87
N LEU A 283 29.61 25.85 9.77
CA LEU A 283 29.35 25.87 11.21
C LEU A 283 28.13 26.71 11.56
N THR A 284 27.96 27.87 10.93
CA THR A 284 26.82 28.77 11.14
C THR A 284 25.51 28.15 10.63
N ILE A 285 25.55 27.46 9.50
CA ILE A 285 24.38 26.76 8.95
C ILE A 285 24.00 25.57 9.83
N ILE A 286 24.98 24.80 10.28
CA ILE A 286 24.76 23.71 11.24
C ILE A 286 24.15 24.26 12.53
N ALA A 287 24.69 25.36 13.07
CA ALA A 287 24.15 26.01 14.25
C ALA A 287 22.70 26.51 14.04
N ALA A 288 22.39 27.09 12.88
CA ALA A 288 21.04 27.51 12.53
C ALA A 288 20.07 26.32 12.45
N VAL A 289 20.48 25.20 11.83
CA VAL A 289 19.68 23.97 11.79
C VAL A 289 19.43 23.43 13.20
N HIS A 290 20.45 23.40 14.06
CA HIS A 290 20.29 22.98 15.45
C HIS A 290 19.38 23.92 16.25
N ALA A 291 19.45 25.23 16.00
CA ALA A 291 18.55 26.21 16.61
C ALA A 291 17.10 25.98 16.17
N VAL A 292 16.86 25.69 14.90
CA VAL A 292 15.52 25.34 14.38
C VAL A 292 15.01 24.04 14.98
N LEU A 293 15.85 23.01 15.07
CA LEU A 293 15.49 21.73 15.72
C LEU A 293 15.22 21.92 17.21
N GLY A 294 16.00 22.75 17.90
CA GLY A 294 15.77 23.12 19.30
C GLY A 294 14.46 23.88 19.49
N ALA A 295 14.16 24.84 18.62
CA ALA A 295 12.88 25.55 18.63
C ALA A 295 11.70 24.60 18.37
N ALA A 296 11.83 23.67 17.41
CA ALA A 296 10.82 22.64 17.17
C ALA A 296 10.64 21.74 18.40
N ALA A 297 11.73 21.30 19.04
CA ALA A 297 11.65 20.50 20.26
C ALA A 297 10.95 21.25 21.40
N LEU A 298 11.14 22.57 21.52
CA LEU A 298 10.39 23.41 22.48
C LEU A 298 8.91 23.49 22.14
N VAL A 299 8.54 23.64 20.87
CA VAL A 299 7.14 23.65 20.42
C VAL A 299 6.45 22.32 20.72
N TYR A 300 7.15 21.19 20.53
CA TYR A 300 6.61 19.84 20.72
C TYR A 300 7.05 19.18 22.04
N TYR A 301 7.44 19.96 23.06
CA TYR A 301 8.05 19.41 24.27
C TYR A 301 7.15 18.41 25.00
N GLN A 302 5.84 18.66 25.06
CA GLN A 302 4.88 17.76 25.70
C GLN A 302 4.85 16.41 25.02
N SER A 303 4.77 16.39 23.68
CA SER A 303 4.83 15.16 22.91
C SER A 303 6.17 14.43 23.05
N LEU A 304 7.28 15.17 23.20
CA LEU A 304 8.58 14.56 23.48
C LEU A 304 8.60 13.90 24.87
N ILE A 305 8.07 14.55 25.90
CA ILE A 305 7.94 13.96 27.24
C ILE A 305 7.05 12.71 27.21
N GLU A 306 5.91 12.76 26.52
CA GLU A 306 5.03 11.60 26.32
C GLU A 306 5.74 10.46 25.57
N GLY A 307 6.54 10.80 24.57
CA GLY A 307 7.38 9.85 23.84
C GLY A 307 8.42 9.19 24.72
N MET A 308 9.11 9.99 25.54
CA MET A 308 10.10 9.51 26.51
C MET A 308 9.47 8.65 27.59
N LYS A 309 8.29 9.03 28.08
CA LYS A 309 7.52 8.24 29.05
C LYS A 309 7.07 6.92 28.44
N TRP A 310 6.53 6.94 27.22
CA TRP A 310 6.17 5.73 26.49
C TRP A 310 7.39 4.82 26.27
N LEU A 311 8.54 5.39 25.88
CA LEU A 311 9.80 4.66 25.77
C LEU A 311 10.17 4.02 27.11
N PHE A 312 10.09 4.78 28.20
CA PHE A 312 10.39 4.26 29.53
C PHE A 312 9.44 3.12 29.93
N ASP A 313 8.13 3.31 29.79
CA ASP A 313 7.10 2.34 30.19
C ASP A 313 7.16 1.04 29.37
N ASN A 314 7.47 1.13 28.07
CA ASN A 314 7.48 -0.03 27.16
C ASN A 314 8.85 -0.72 27.07
N PHE A 315 9.94 -0.04 27.46
CA PHE A 315 11.29 -0.54 27.22
C PHE A 315 12.23 -0.49 28.43
N LEU A 316 11.99 0.34 29.44
CA LEU A 316 12.92 0.56 30.58
C LEU A 316 12.28 0.36 31.98
N GLY A 317 10.99 0.04 32.06
CA GLY A 317 10.17 0.08 33.28
C GLY A 317 10.74 -0.64 34.51
N GLU A 318 10.23 -0.28 35.70
CA GLU A 318 10.87 -0.52 37.00
C GLU A 318 11.09 -1.99 37.41
N PHE A 319 10.40 -2.97 36.80
CA PHE A 319 10.50 -4.38 37.23
C PHE A 319 10.51 -5.45 36.12
N LYS A 320 10.02 -5.16 34.90
CA LYS A 320 10.05 -6.09 33.75
C LYS A 320 9.86 -5.34 32.43
N ILE A 321 10.67 -5.64 31.42
CA ILE A 321 10.50 -5.10 30.06
C ILE A 321 9.32 -5.84 29.40
N PRO A 322 8.21 -5.15 29.03
CA PRO A 322 7.07 -5.78 28.37
C PRO A 322 7.43 -6.43 27.02
N GLU A 323 8.28 -5.77 26.24
CA GLU A 323 8.71 -6.23 24.92
C GLU A 323 10.24 -6.37 24.81
N PRO A 324 10.83 -7.40 25.44
CA PRO A 324 12.28 -7.53 25.54
C PRO A 324 12.93 -7.66 24.16
N PHE A 325 12.30 -8.37 23.22
CA PHE A 325 12.84 -8.52 21.87
C PHE A 325 12.95 -7.18 21.14
N ALA A 326 11.89 -6.36 21.15
CA ALA A 326 11.89 -5.05 20.50
C ALA A 326 12.94 -4.14 21.15
N PHE A 327 13.03 -4.13 22.48
CA PHE A 327 14.02 -3.35 23.21
C PHE A 327 15.47 -3.65 22.80
N TYR A 328 15.90 -4.91 22.93
CA TYR A 328 17.29 -5.29 22.65
C TYR A 328 17.62 -5.12 21.17
N THR A 329 16.65 -5.33 20.29
CA THR A 329 16.79 -5.10 18.85
C THR A 329 17.01 -3.63 18.54
N ILE A 330 16.24 -2.72 19.15
CA ILE A 330 16.40 -1.27 18.96
C ILE A 330 17.80 -0.82 19.44
N ILE A 331 18.26 -1.28 20.60
CA ILE A 331 19.60 -0.95 21.11
C ILE A 331 20.68 -1.46 20.16
N LEU A 332 20.59 -2.72 19.75
CA LEU A 332 21.56 -3.34 18.86
C LEU A 332 21.62 -2.64 17.50
N LEU A 333 20.47 -2.33 16.92
CA LEU A 333 20.38 -1.59 15.66
C LEU A 333 20.90 -0.16 15.81
N GLY A 334 20.55 0.52 16.91
CA GLY A 334 21.04 1.86 17.22
C GLY A 334 22.56 1.91 17.34
N PHE A 335 23.15 1.00 18.12
CA PHE A 335 24.59 0.86 18.25
C PHE A 335 25.26 0.54 16.91
N THR A 336 24.72 -0.44 16.16
CA THR A 336 25.25 -0.84 14.85
C THR A 336 25.20 0.33 13.87
N THR A 337 24.12 1.11 13.87
CA THR A 337 23.94 2.28 13.00
C THR A 337 24.92 3.39 13.34
N LEU A 338 25.11 3.70 14.64
CA LEU A 338 26.08 4.70 15.09
C LEU A 338 27.51 4.28 14.79
N LEU A 339 27.86 3.01 15.01
CA LEU A 339 29.17 2.46 14.66
C LEU A 339 29.41 2.53 13.16
N THR A 340 28.43 2.11 12.35
CA THR A 340 28.51 2.16 10.89
C THR A 340 28.69 3.60 10.40
N TRP A 341 27.95 4.54 10.99
CA TRP A 341 28.08 5.97 10.68
C TRP A 341 29.46 6.52 11.04
N ALA A 342 30.00 6.18 12.22
CA ALA A 342 31.32 6.61 12.65
C ALA A 342 32.43 6.05 11.73
N VAL A 343 32.35 4.76 11.38
CA VAL A 343 33.28 4.10 10.44
C VAL A 343 33.16 4.74 9.06
N PHE A 344 31.94 5.01 8.59
CA PHE A 344 31.71 5.74 7.34
C PHE A 344 32.39 7.11 7.35
N LEU A 345 32.16 7.95 8.36
CA LEU A 345 32.77 9.28 8.44
C LEU A 345 34.31 9.25 8.50
N TYR A 346 34.88 8.25 9.18
CA TYR A 346 36.32 8.08 9.30
C TYR A 346 36.98 7.82 7.94
N TYR A 347 36.40 6.92 7.15
CA TYR A 347 36.95 6.53 5.84
C TYR A 347 36.45 7.40 4.68
N TYR A 348 35.31 8.09 4.82
CA TYR A 348 34.71 8.89 3.76
C TYR A 348 35.66 9.97 3.20
N LYS A 349 36.43 10.64 4.06
CA LYS A 349 37.41 11.65 3.62
C LYS A 349 38.65 11.04 2.97
N GLN A 350 38.90 9.75 3.19
CA GLN A 350 40.08 9.04 2.72
C GLN A 350 39.83 8.33 1.38
N GLU A 351 38.57 7.98 1.08
CA GLU A 351 38.17 7.34 -0.17
C GLU A 351 37.42 8.29 -1.09
N ASN A 352 37.89 8.45 -2.34
CA ASN A 352 37.22 9.31 -3.33
C ASN A 352 36.45 8.53 -4.42
N THR A 353 36.16 7.24 -4.22
CA THR A 353 35.66 6.39 -5.32
C THR A 353 34.58 5.44 -4.87
N THR A 354 33.34 5.77 -5.19
CA THR A 354 32.22 4.83 -5.30
C THR A 354 32.17 4.33 -6.74
N GLU A 355 31.89 3.04 -6.96
CA GLU A 355 31.70 2.48 -8.31
C GLU A 355 30.34 2.87 -8.92
N LEU A 356 29.40 3.35 -8.09
CA LEU A 356 28.13 3.84 -8.56
C LEU A 356 28.34 5.16 -9.33
N ALA A 357 28.05 5.14 -10.62
CA ALA A 357 27.94 6.32 -11.47
C ALA A 357 26.47 6.75 -11.54
N GLU A 358 26.22 8.06 -11.62
CA GLU A 358 24.87 8.55 -11.90
C GLU A 358 24.56 8.25 -13.38
N PRO A 359 23.54 7.41 -13.68
CA PRO A 359 23.33 6.89 -15.04
C PRO A 359 22.85 7.97 -16.03
N ALA A 360 22.20 9.02 -15.51
CA ALA A 360 21.78 10.19 -16.26
C ALA A 360 21.73 11.40 -15.33
N ASN A 361 21.97 12.59 -15.89
CA ASN A 361 21.72 13.83 -15.17
C ASN A 361 20.21 13.97 -14.91
N LEU A 362 19.77 13.68 -13.68
CA LEU A 362 18.37 13.88 -13.28
C LEU A 362 18.14 15.37 -13.01
N THR A 363 18.04 16.16 -14.09
CA THR A 363 17.79 17.61 -14.04
C THR A 363 16.40 17.96 -14.56
N TRP A 364 15.87 19.11 -14.12
CA TRP A 364 14.71 19.71 -14.77
C TRP A 364 14.96 19.98 -16.26
N HIS A 365 16.20 20.35 -16.63
CA HIS A 365 16.57 20.60 -18.01
C HIS A 365 16.42 19.35 -18.88
N ASP A 366 16.89 18.19 -18.42
CA ASP A 366 16.83 16.91 -19.14
C ASP A 366 15.39 16.36 -19.21
N PHE A 367 14.61 16.57 -18.16
CA PHE A 367 13.18 16.30 -18.19
C PHE A 367 12.47 17.17 -19.23
N ARG A 368 12.68 18.49 -19.18
CA ARG A 368 12.04 19.45 -20.09
C ARG A 368 12.48 19.25 -21.53
N SER A 369 13.76 18.99 -21.78
CA SER A 369 14.27 18.71 -23.12
C SER A 369 13.70 17.40 -23.66
N GLY A 370 13.47 16.41 -22.79
CA GLY A 370 12.83 15.14 -23.15
C GLY A 370 11.39 15.26 -23.65
N ILE A 371 10.65 16.29 -23.21
CA ILE A 371 9.29 16.56 -23.69
C ILE A 371 9.29 17.05 -25.16
N GLY A 372 10.43 17.58 -25.63
CA GLY A 372 10.57 18.15 -26.97
C GLY A 372 10.11 19.60 -27.08
N THR A 373 10.06 20.10 -28.32
CA THR A 373 9.71 21.49 -28.67
C THR A 373 8.70 21.53 -29.81
N GLY A 374 7.99 22.65 -29.97
CA GLY A 374 7.00 22.81 -31.06
C GLY A 374 5.89 21.76 -30.97
N ASN A 375 5.70 21.00 -32.04
CA ASN A 375 4.65 19.97 -32.12
C ASN A 375 4.85 18.84 -31.11
N ASP A 376 6.08 18.44 -30.80
CA ASP A 376 6.35 17.37 -29.84
C ASP A 376 5.92 17.76 -28.42
N LEU A 377 6.14 19.02 -28.04
CA LEU A 377 5.69 19.55 -26.75
C LEU A 377 4.16 19.51 -26.67
N LEU A 378 3.48 19.97 -27.71
CA LEU A 378 2.02 20.00 -27.77
C LEU A 378 1.44 18.58 -27.72
N LEU A 379 1.95 17.67 -28.56
CA LEU A 379 1.52 16.28 -28.60
C LEU A 379 1.77 15.57 -27.27
N THR A 380 2.97 15.71 -26.68
CA THR A 380 3.32 15.05 -25.41
C THR A 380 2.43 15.55 -24.29
N THR A 381 2.25 16.87 -24.19
CA THR A 381 1.41 17.49 -23.16
C THR A 381 -0.05 17.08 -23.33
N ALA A 382 -0.56 17.12 -24.56
CA ALA A 382 -1.92 16.70 -24.87
C ALA A 382 -2.14 15.22 -24.55
N ALA A 383 -1.23 14.33 -24.96
CA ALA A 383 -1.35 12.90 -24.69
C ALA A 383 -1.31 12.58 -23.18
N VAL A 384 -0.41 13.23 -22.44
CA VAL A 384 -0.33 13.13 -20.98
C VAL A 384 -1.63 13.58 -20.33
N ALA A 385 -2.15 14.76 -20.71
CA ALA A 385 -3.41 15.29 -20.20
C ALA A 385 -4.60 14.40 -20.57
N THR A 386 -4.67 13.93 -21.82
CA THR A 386 -5.72 13.02 -22.30
C THR A 386 -5.74 11.74 -21.49
N ILE A 387 -4.60 11.09 -21.26
CA ILE A 387 -4.55 9.86 -20.44
C ILE A 387 -5.02 10.14 -19.01
N PHE A 388 -4.56 11.23 -18.41
CA PHE A 388 -4.95 11.59 -17.04
C PHE A 388 -6.47 11.80 -16.93
N ILE A 389 -7.01 12.64 -17.81
CA ILE A 389 -8.43 13.00 -17.83
C ILE A 389 -9.26 11.76 -18.17
N TYR A 390 -8.89 11.02 -19.21
CA TYR A 390 -9.62 9.84 -19.65
C TYR A 390 -9.71 8.80 -18.54
N LEU A 391 -8.60 8.44 -17.89
CA LEU A 391 -8.62 7.45 -16.81
C LEU A 391 -9.41 7.94 -15.60
N SER A 392 -9.26 9.21 -15.23
CA SER A 392 -10.03 9.79 -14.13
C SER A 392 -11.53 9.73 -14.43
N VAL A 393 -11.95 10.16 -15.62
CA VAL A 393 -13.35 10.10 -16.05
C VAL A 393 -13.82 8.64 -16.12
N LEU A 394 -13.05 7.75 -16.73
CA LEU A 394 -13.41 6.34 -16.91
C LEU A 394 -13.69 5.67 -15.56
N PHE A 395 -12.79 5.82 -14.60
CA PHE A 395 -12.91 5.18 -13.29
C PHE A 395 -14.00 5.83 -12.44
N PHE A 396 -14.02 7.16 -12.31
CA PHE A 396 -15.02 7.85 -11.47
C PHE A 396 -16.43 7.84 -12.08
N SER A 397 -16.57 7.71 -13.41
CA SER A 397 -17.87 7.50 -14.06
C SER A 397 -18.33 6.04 -14.08
N SER A 398 -17.59 5.12 -13.45
CA SER A 398 -17.84 3.69 -13.48
C SER A 398 -17.97 3.12 -14.90
N PHE A 399 -16.94 3.36 -15.71
CA PHE A 399 -16.90 2.98 -17.13
C PHE A 399 -18.13 3.52 -17.88
N PHE A 400 -18.42 4.81 -17.66
CA PHE A 400 -19.53 5.57 -18.27
C PHE A 400 -20.94 5.12 -17.86
N THR A 401 -21.08 4.31 -16.81
CA THR A 401 -22.40 3.88 -16.28
C THR A 401 -22.96 4.81 -15.20
N TYR A 402 -22.13 5.69 -14.63
CA TYR A 402 -22.50 6.63 -13.57
C TYR A 402 -21.76 7.97 -13.69
N ALA A 403 -22.15 8.82 -14.65
CA ALA A 403 -21.45 10.07 -14.97
C ALA A 403 -21.33 11.05 -13.78
N GLU A 404 -22.30 11.09 -12.87
CA GLU A 404 -22.28 11.95 -11.67
C GLU A 404 -21.06 11.69 -10.76
N GLY A 405 -20.50 10.46 -10.79
CA GLY A 405 -19.34 10.10 -9.98
C GLY A 405 -18.11 10.98 -10.26
N VAL A 406 -17.98 11.53 -11.47
CA VAL A 406 -16.90 12.45 -11.84
C VAL A 406 -17.00 13.78 -11.06
N GLY A 407 -18.20 14.35 -10.94
CA GLY A 407 -18.41 15.57 -10.16
C GLY A 407 -18.18 15.32 -8.67
N LYS A 408 -18.71 14.21 -8.17
CA LYS A 408 -18.55 13.74 -6.80
C LYS A 408 -17.09 13.54 -6.39
N ALA A 409 -16.20 13.14 -7.30
CA ALA A 409 -14.77 13.02 -7.01
C ALA A 409 -14.15 14.33 -6.50
N PHE A 410 -14.64 15.49 -6.95
CA PHE A 410 -14.20 16.79 -6.44
C PHE A 410 -14.75 17.10 -5.05
N GLU A 411 -15.97 16.64 -4.75
CA GLU A 411 -16.60 16.79 -3.42
C GLU A 411 -15.82 16.05 -2.33
N ALA A 412 -15.24 14.90 -2.65
CA ALA A 412 -14.46 14.10 -1.71
C ALA A 412 -13.29 14.87 -1.09
N TYR A 413 -12.62 15.76 -1.85
CA TYR A 413 -11.57 16.63 -1.30
C TYR A 413 -12.10 17.62 -0.26
N MET A 414 -13.33 18.14 -0.44
CA MET A 414 -13.98 19.00 0.54
C MET A 414 -14.34 18.24 1.81
N VAL A 415 -14.74 16.97 1.71
CA VAL A 415 -15.03 16.11 2.87
C VAL A 415 -13.72 15.74 3.60
N TRP A 416 -12.67 15.43 2.87
CA TRP A 416 -11.35 15.08 3.43
C TRP A 416 -10.78 16.23 4.28
N THR A 417 -10.85 17.47 3.79
CA THR A 417 -10.34 18.64 4.56
C THR A 417 -11.08 18.87 5.88
N ARG A 418 -12.35 18.47 5.98
CA ARG A 418 -13.15 18.57 7.22
C ARG A 418 -12.87 17.46 8.22
N THR A 419 -12.49 16.27 7.75
CA THR A 419 -12.39 15.06 8.58
C THR A 419 -10.96 14.67 8.92
N GLY A 420 -9.99 14.96 8.05
CA GLY A 420 -8.56 14.75 8.32
C GLY A 420 -7.97 15.62 9.44
N THR A 421 -8.75 16.55 10.00
CA THR A 421 -8.34 17.48 11.06
C THR A 421 -8.72 17.05 12.47
N LYS A 422 -9.50 15.97 12.65
CA LYS A 422 -9.89 15.45 13.96
C LYS A 422 -9.28 14.07 14.21
N ASP A 423 -8.52 13.94 15.30
CA ASP A 423 -8.00 12.66 15.74
C ASP A 423 -9.10 11.89 16.48
N HIS A 424 -9.66 10.87 15.81
CA HIS A 424 -10.59 9.91 16.40
C HIS A 424 -9.88 8.65 16.92
N THR A 425 -8.54 8.59 16.84
CA THR A 425 -7.74 7.37 17.00
C THR A 425 -6.82 7.37 18.21
N GLN A 426 -6.62 8.52 18.87
CA GLN A 426 -5.82 8.67 20.10
C GLN A 426 -4.35 8.20 19.99
N ASN A 427 -3.82 8.03 18.78
CA ASN A 427 -2.46 7.49 18.58
C ASN A 427 -1.34 8.50 18.86
N GLY A 428 -1.68 9.79 18.94
CA GLY A 428 -0.74 10.89 19.20
C GLY A 428 0.23 11.15 18.04
N ILE A 429 1.03 12.22 18.15
CA ILE A 429 1.95 12.62 17.08
C ILE A 429 3.05 11.58 16.81
N LEU A 430 3.47 10.83 17.84
CA LEU A 430 4.53 9.84 17.74
C LEU A 430 4.07 8.44 17.28
N GLY A 431 2.80 8.26 16.90
CA GLY A 431 2.25 6.95 16.53
C GLY A 431 3.11 6.15 15.54
N TYR A 432 3.53 6.76 14.43
CA TYR A 432 4.37 6.09 13.42
C TYR A 432 5.79 5.77 13.92
N VAL A 433 6.35 6.57 14.82
CA VAL A 433 7.64 6.25 15.46
C VAL A 433 7.47 5.04 16.37
N LYS A 434 6.40 5.01 17.18
CA LYS A 434 6.11 3.91 18.11
C LYS A 434 5.90 2.59 17.36
N TRP A 435 5.03 2.59 16.36
CA TRP A 435 4.80 1.43 15.51
C TRP A 435 6.08 1.04 14.77
N GLY A 436 6.76 2.01 14.16
CA GLY A 436 7.99 1.76 13.42
C GLY A 436 9.09 1.15 14.28
N LEU A 437 9.30 1.60 15.52
CA LEU A 437 10.28 1.00 16.43
C LEU A 437 9.89 -0.42 16.85
N LYS A 438 8.59 -0.70 17.00
CA LYS A 438 8.11 -2.02 17.41
C LYS A 438 8.20 -3.07 16.30
N VAL A 439 7.86 -2.71 15.06
CA VAL A 439 7.70 -3.67 13.94
C VAL A 439 8.51 -3.35 12.69
N GLU A 440 9.17 -2.20 12.58
CA GLU A 440 9.91 -1.77 11.37
C GLU A 440 11.27 -1.13 11.72
N ALA A 441 11.83 -1.42 12.90
CA ALA A 441 13.01 -0.72 13.42
C ALA A 441 14.21 -0.75 12.45
N PRO A 442 14.54 -1.89 11.80
CA PRO A 442 15.61 -1.93 10.80
C PRO A 442 15.43 -0.89 9.69
N LEU A 443 14.20 -0.66 9.20
CA LEU A 443 13.95 0.34 8.17
C LEU A 443 14.20 1.74 8.69
N LEU A 444 13.74 2.08 9.90
CA LEU A 444 13.97 3.40 10.49
C LEU A 444 15.48 3.71 10.61
N PHE A 445 16.25 2.76 11.13
CA PHE A 445 17.69 2.93 11.31
C PHE A 445 18.47 2.94 9.99
N LEU A 446 18.25 1.95 9.12
CA LEU A 446 19.00 1.82 7.85
C LEU A 446 18.63 2.89 6.83
N SER A 447 17.36 3.32 6.78
CA SER A 447 16.96 4.43 5.90
C SER A 447 17.51 5.77 6.37
N THR A 448 17.57 5.99 7.69
CA THR A 448 18.24 7.17 8.26
C THR A 448 19.72 7.18 7.89
N LEU A 449 20.41 6.05 8.09
CA LEU A 449 21.82 5.89 7.69
C LEU A 449 22.02 6.13 6.19
N GLY A 450 21.19 5.51 5.34
CA GLY A 450 21.23 5.68 3.89
C GLY A 450 21.01 7.13 3.45
N SER A 451 20.07 7.83 4.09
CA SER A 451 19.82 9.26 3.86
C SER A 451 21.01 10.12 4.27
N LEU A 452 21.61 9.86 5.44
CA LEU A 452 22.80 10.58 5.88
C LEU A 452 23.97 10.37 4.91
N ILE A 453 24.21 9.14 4.45
CA ILE A 453 25.23 8.83 3.44
C ILE A 453 24.92 9.56 2.13
N ALA A 454 23.68 9.53 1.64
CA ALA A 454 23.27 10.21 0.41
C ALA A 454 23.49 11.72 0.48
N LEU A 455 23.11 12.36 1.59
CA LEU A 455 23.22 13.80 1.77
C LEU A 455 24.66 14.25 2.01
N VAL A 456 25.48 13.47 2.73
CA VAL A 456 26.91 13.79 2.95
C VAL A 456 27.74 13.61 1.69
N LYS A 457 27.47 12.57 0.90
CA LYS A 457 28.12 12.37 -0.40
C LYS A 457 27.63 13.37 -1.44
N ALA A 458 26.33 13.71 -1.41
CA ALA A 458 25.66 14.63 -2.33
C ALA A 458 25.91 14.38 -3.83
N LYS A 459 26.33 13.16 -4.18
CA LYS A 459 26.74 12.78 -5.53
C LYS A 459 25.56 12.32 -6.39
N HIS A 460 24.65 11.53 -5.79
CA HIS A 460 23.56 10.86 -6.50
C HIS A 460 22.23 11.55 -6.26
N ARG A 461 21.66 12.18 -7.29
CA ARG A 461 20.41 12.96 -7.16
C ARG A 461 19.22 12.08 -6.80
N PHE A 462 19.15 10.88 -7.39
CA PHE A 462 18.09 9.94 -7.07
C PHE A 462 18.10 9.51 -5.60
N ALA A 463 19.28 9.25 -5.04
CA ALA A 463 19.41 8.88 -3.62
C ALA A 463 18.98 10.03 -2.71
N MET A 464 19.39 11.28 -3.01
CA MET A 464 18.92 12.45 -2.26
C MET A 464 17.41 12.66 -2.41
N PHE A 465 16.86 12.46 -3.61
CA PHE A 465 15.41 12.49 -3.84
C PHE A 465 14.70 11.43 -3.00
N ALA A 466 15.17 10.19 -2.99
CA ALA A 466 14.60 9.10 -2.20
C ALA A 466 14.66 9.40 -0.69
N ALA A 467 15.75 10.02 -0.21
CA ALA A 467 15.87 10.49 1.17
C ALA A 467 14.81 11.55 1.51
N PHE A 468 14.70 12.61 0.71
CA PHE A 468 13.70 13.66 0.93
C PHE A 468 12.27 13.16 0.73
N TRP A 469 12.05 12.22 -0.18
CA TRP A 469 10.75 11.57 -0.39
C TRP A 469 10.36 10.73 0.83
N ALA A 470 11.27 9.90 1.36
CA ALA A 470 11.03 9.08 2.54
C ALA A 470 10.71 9.94 3.78
N PHE A 471 11.61 10.84 4.14
CA PHE A 471 11.47 11.62 5.37
C PHE A 471 10.49 12.77 5.23
N GLY A 472 10.24 13.26 4.01
CA GLY A 472 9.17 14.21 3.73
C GLY A 472 7.78 13.59 3.91
N LEU A 473 7.57 12.35 3.45
CA LEU A 473 6.31 11.65 3.64
C LEU A 473 6.12 11.26 5.10
N PHE A 474 7.19 10.78 5.74
CA PHE A 474 7.19 10.49 7.17
C PHE A 474 6.78 11.72 7.98
N ALA A 475 7.37 12.89 7.70
CA ALA A 475 7.01 14.15 8.36
C ALA A 475 5.57 14.56 8.06
N ALA A 476 5.14 14.51 6.79
CA ALA A 476 3.79 14.89 6.38
C ALA A 476 2.73 14.06 7.11
N TYR A 477 2.86 12.73 7.13
CA TYR A 477 1.91 11.86 7.83
C TYR A 477 2.02 11.95 9.36
N THR A 478 3.21 12.22 9.91
CA THR A 478 3.40 12.42 11.36
C THR A 478 2.63 13.66 11.86
N ILE A 479 2.65 14.75 11.10
CA ILE A 479 2.00 16.03 11.45
C ILE A 479 0.47 15.92 11.34
N ILE A 480 -0.05 15.08 10.44
CA ILE A 480 -1.50 14.89 10.28
C ILE A 480 -2.09 14.22 11.54
N PRO A 481 -3.14 14.79 12.17
CA PRO A 481 -3.73 14.25 13.39
C PRO A 481 -4.25 12.81 13.22
N TYR A 482 -5.01 12.55 12.16
CA TYR A 482 -5.56 11.23 11.86
C TYR A 482 -4.46 10.26 11.41
N LYS A 483 -4.27 9.16 12.16
CA LYS A 483 -3.20 8.19 11.90
C LYS A 483 -3.76 6.78 11.79
N THR A 484 -3.37 6.10 10.73
CA THR A 484 -3.64 4.68 10.52
C THR A 484 -2.38 3.96 10.04
N PRO A 485 -2.12 2.71 10.48
CA PRO A 485 -0.83 2.06 10.25
C PRO A 485 -0.48 1.88 8.77
N TRP A 486 -1.48 1.67 7.92
CA TRP A 486 -1.29 1.40 6.49
C TRP A 486 -0.81 2.63 5.70
N LEU A 487 -1.02 3.86 6.19
CA LEU A 487 -0.44 5.05 5.57
C LEU A 487 1.09 5.06 5.66
N ALA A 488 1.66 4.31 6.61
CA ALA A 488 3.10 4.22 6.79
C ALA A 488 3.81 3.57 5.59
N LEU A 489 3.11 2.74 4.81
CA LEU A 489 3.67 2.11 3.61
C LEU A 489 4.14 3.15 2.59
N SER A 490 3.47 4.30 2.51
CA SER A 490 3.85 5.39 1.61
C SER A 490 5.27 5.90 1.86
N PHE A 491 5.72 5.98 3.13
CA PHE A 491 7.10 6.33 3.46
C PHE A 491 8.01 5.13 3.65
N TYR A 492 7.51 3.93 3.98
CA TYR A 492 8.36 2.73 4.06
C TYR A 492 8.89 2.29 2.70
N LEU A 493 8.14 2.53 1.61
CA LEU A 493 8.61 2.28 0.25
C LEU A 493 9.92 3.02 -0.05
N PRO A 494 9.99 4.37 0.00
CA PRO A 494 11.24 5.09 -0.22
C PRO A 494 12.28 4.85 0.89
N MET A 495 11.87 4.53 2.13
CA MET A 495 12.81 4.10 3.18
C MET A 495 13.56 2.82 2.79
N CYS A 496 12.88 1.82 2.21
CA CYS A 496 13.53 0.61 1.70
C CYS A 496 14.53 0.93 0.58
N ILE A 497 14.18 1.86 -0.33
CA ILE A 497 15.03 2.29 -1.44
C ILE A 497 16.31 2.97 -0.92
N ILE A 498 16.17 3.93 -0.01
CA ILE A 498 17.32 4.69 0.51
C ILE A 498 18.18 3.86 1.48
N ALA A 499 17.58 2.93 2.23
CA ALA A 499 18.31 1.92 2.99
C ALA A 499 19.15 1.02 2.06
N GLY A 500 18.57 0.57 0.94
CA GLY A 500 19.27 -0.19 -0.07
C GLY A 500 20.45 0.58 -0.67
N TYR A 501 20.27 1.86 -1.00
CA TYR A 501 21.38 2.72 -1.44
C TYR A 501 22.49 2.81 -0.38
N GLY A 502 22.15 3.01 0.89
CA GLY A 502 23.15 3.05 1.97
C GLY A 502 23.97 1.77 2.07
N VAL A 503 23.31 0.61 1.99
CA VAL A 503 23.97 -0.70 1.96
C VAL A 503 24.87 -0.87 0.73
N ASN A 504 24.42 -0.42 -0.45
CA ASN A 504 25.24 -0.42 -1.66
C ASN A 504 26.55 0.35 -1.45
N GLU A 505 26.44 1.58 -0.97
CA GLU A 505 27.59 2.47 -0.76
C GLU A 505 28.63 1.87 0.21
N LEU A 506 28.18 1.12 1.21
CA LEU A 506 29.06 0.45 2.17
C LEU A 506 29.69 -0.82 1.58
N LEU A 507 28.91 -1.64 0.87
CA LEU A 507 29.38 -2.91 0.32
C LEU A 507 30.26 -2.77 -0.93
N THR A 508 30.11 -1.69 -1.69
CA THR A 508 30.97 -1.37 -2.84
C THR A 508 32.16 -0.48 -2.47
N ALA A 509 32.33 -0.14 -1.18
CA ALA A 509 33.49 0.63 -0.72
C ALA A 509 34.80 -0.15 -0.95
N LYS A 510 35.95 0.53 -0.98
CA LYS A 510 37.24 -0.18 -1.14
C LYS A 510 37.69 -0.82 0.16
N THR A 511 37.47 -0.15 1.28
CA THR A 511 37.88 -0.58 2.61
C THR A 511 37.07 -1.76 3.13
N ALA A 512 37.76 -2.80 3.61
CA ALA A 512 37.15 -3.99 4.20
C ALA A 512 36.26 -3.68 5.42
N ALA A 513 36.63 -2.68 6.24
CA ALA A 513 35.82 -2.24 7.37
C ALA A 513 34.44 -1.72 6.94
N LEU A 514 34.36 -0.93 5.87
CA LEU A 514 33.07 -0.44 5.32
C LEU A 514 32.22 -1.58 4.78
N LYS A 515 32.85 -2.53 4.06
CA LYS A 515 32.16 -3.75 3.60
C LYS A 515 31.63 -4.58 4.78
N ALA A 516 32.43 -4.73 5.84
CA ALA A 516 32.04 -5.48 7.02
C ALA A 516 30.84 -4.85 7.73
N VAL A 517 30.86 -3.54 8.01
CA VAL A 517 29.73 -2.86 8.63
C VAL A 517 28.49 -2.83 7.72
N GLY A 518 28.68 -2.71 6.41
CA GLY A 518 27.59 -2.84 5.43
C GLY A 518 26.96 -4.23 5.42
N ALA A 519 27.77 -5.29 5.45
CA ALA A 519 27.31 -6.68 5.49
C ALA A 519 26.58 -6.99 6.80
N VAL A 520 27.15 -6.57 7.94
CA VAL A 520 26.51 -6.70 9.26
C VAL A 520 25.18 -5.98 9.29
N SER A 521 25.12 -4.74 8.79
CA SER A 521 23.88 -3.95 8.73
C SER A 521 22.80 -4.63 7.88
N LEU A 522 23.17 -5.16 6.72
CA LEU A 522 22.26 -5.89 5.85
C LEU A 522 21.75 -7.18 6.51
N VAL A 523 22.66 -8.03 7.00
CA VAL A 523 22.30 -9.32 7.60
C VAL A 523 21.45 -9.12 8.86
N LEU A 524 21.86 -8.23 9.76
CA LEU A 524 21.12 -7.91 10.98
C LEU A 524 19.74 -7.35 10.63
N GLY A 525 19.67 -6.35 9.75
CA GLY A 525 18.42 -5.73 9.34
C GLY A 525 17.46 -6.72 8.70
N SER A 526 17.93 -7.52 7.74
CA SER A 526 17.10 -8.54 7.09
C SER A 526 16.66 -9.65 8.06
N THR A 527 17.50 -10.07 9.00
CA THR A 527 17.15 -11.12 9.97
C THR A 527 16.06 -10.64 10.93
N VAL A 528 16.20 -9.41 11.45
CA VAL A 528 15.20 -8.81 12.33
C VAL A 528 13.88 -8.62 11.58
N LEU A 529 13.92 -8.08 10.35
CA LEU A 529 12.72 -7.90 9.53
C LEU A 529 12.04 -9.24 9.20
N ALA A 530 12.81 -10.28 8.90
CA ALA A 530 12.26 -11.62 8.66
C ALA A 530 11.53 -12.17 9.88
N TYR A 531 12.14 -12.05 11.08
CA TYR A 531 11.50 -12.46 12.32
C TYR A 531 10.24 -11.65 12.61
N GLN A 532 10.30 -10.31 12.54
CA GLN A 532 9.14 -9.44 12.78
C GLN A 532 8.03 -9.69 11.74
N THR A 533 8.39 -10.01 10.49
CA THR A 533 7.41 -10.36 9.45
C THR A 533 6.72 -11.66 9.80
N TYR A 534 7.48 -12.69 10.18
CA TYR A 534 6.92 -13.97 10.59
C TYR A 534 5.95 -13.80 11.76
N ASP A 535 6.40 -13.11 12.81
CA ASP A 535 5.66 -12.88 14.03
C ASP A 535 4.36 -12.08 13.78
N LEU A 536 4.45 -10.91 13.15
CA LEU A 536 3.27 -10.08 12.86
C LEU A 536 2.29 -10.75 11.90
N ASN A 537 2.77 -11.47 10.87
CA ASN A 537 1.90 -11.93 9.79
C ASN A 537 1.30 -13.32 10.00
N PHE A 538 1.94 -14.17 10.82
CA PHE A 538 1.57 -15.57 10.93
C PHE A 538 1.35 -16.03 12.38
N VAL A 539 1.81 -15.27 13.39
CA VAL A 539 1.63 -15.63 14.80
C VAL A 539 0.64 -14.68 15.48
N ARG A 540 0.97 -13.39 15.52
CA ARG A 540 0.28 -12.32 16.25
C ARG A 540 -0.47 -11.36 15.33
N TYR A 541 -1.10 -11.89 14.28
CA TYR A 541 -1.79 -11.10 13.26
C TYR A 541 -3.12 -10.48 13.71
N ASP A 542 -3.63 -10.92 14.86
CA ASP A 542 -4.85 -10.47 15.52
C ASP A 542 -4.60 -10.01 16.97
N ASP A 543 -3.32 -9.80 17.32
CA ASP A 543 -2.89 -9.22 18.60
C ASP A 543 -2.84 -7.69 18.51
N GLU A 544 -3.73 -7.04 19.26
CA GLU A 544 -3.91 -5.58 19.26
C GLU A 544 -2.70 -4.80 19.78
N GLU A 545 -1.81 -5.46 20.54
CA GLU A 545 -0.57 -4.81 20.94
C GLU A 545 0.29 -4.47 19.70
N MET A 546 0.14 -5.23 18.61
CA MET A 546 0.92 -5.04 17.39
C MET A 546 0.44 -3.82 16.60
N GLY A 547 1.35 -2.91 16.26
CA GLY A 547 1.01 -1.60 15.68
C GLY A 547 0.22 -1.61 14.36
N TYR A 548 0.23 -2.71 13.59
CA TYR A 548 -0.56 -2.84 12.35
C TYR A 548 -1.93 -3.48 12.55
N VAL A 549 -2.19 -4.10 13.71
CA VAL A 549 -3.45 -4.76 14.03
C VAL A 549 -4.44 -3.70 14.54
N TYR A 550 -4.96 -2.94 13.60
CA TYR A 550 -5.89 -1.84 13.87
C TYR A 550 -7.31 -2.22 13.45
N ALA A 551 -8.27 -2.16 14.39
CA ALA A 551 -9.67 -2.55 14.16
C ALA A 551 -9.83 -3.95 13.53
N HIS A 552 -8.92 -4.87 13.86
CA HIS A 552 -8.90 -6.20 13.27
C HIS A 552 -9.96 -7.11 13.88
N THR A 553 -10.53 -7.97 13.04
CA THR A 553 -11.54 -8.94 13.46
C THR A 553 -10.89 -10.09 14.21
N LYS A 554 -11.44 -10.44 15.37
CA LYS A 554 -10.94 -11.55 16.18
C LYS A 554 -11.40 -12.90 15.64
N ARG A 555 -10.58 -13.95 15.83
CA ARG A 555 -10.87 -15.33 15.39
C ARG A 555 -12.25 -15.84 15.84
N PRO A 556 -12.70 -15.61 17.09
CA PRO A 556 -13.98 -16.15 17.56
C PRO A 556 -15.21 -15.63 16.80
N LEU A 557 -15.10 -14.53 16.02
CA LEU A 557 -16.20 -14.15 15.12
C LEU A 557 -16.53 -15.27 14.12
N LEU A 558 -15.53 -16.03 13.68
CA LEU A 558 -15.74 -17.14 12.75
C LEU A 558 -16.59 -18.26 13.37
N ASP A 559 -16.53 -18.43 14.69
CA ASP A 559 -17.39 -19.37 15.41
C ASP A 559 -18.86 -18.93 15.36
N MET A 560 -19.11 -17.61 15.40
CA MET A 560 -20.46 -17.06 15.18
C MET A 560 -20.97 -17.37 13.77
N VAL A 561 -20.12 -17.18 12.75
CA VAL A 561 -20.45 -17.48 11.36
C VAL A 561 -20.79 -18.96 11.19
N ALA A 562 -19.98 -19.84 11.77
CA ALA A 562 -20.24 -21.29 11.77
C ALA A 562 -21.55 -21.64 12.50
N LYS A 563 -21.90 -20.93 13.58
CA LYS A 563 -23.18 -21.11 14.27
C LYS A 563 -24.37 -20.62 13.45
N ILE A 564 -24.22 -19.52 12.71
CA ILE A 564 -25.24 -19.04 11.77
C ILE A 564 -25.48 -20.10 10.69
N GLU A 565 -24.43 -20.66 10.09
CA GLU A 565 -24.52 -21.74 9.11
C GLU A 565 -25.22 -22.99 9.68
N TYR A 566 -24.83 -23.40 10.89
CA TYR A 566 -25.48 -24.51 11.59
C TYR A 566 -27.00 -24.32 11.75
N TYR A 567 -27.44 -23.14 12.23
CA TYR A 567 -28.87 -22.88 12.41
C TYR A 567 -29.61 -22.67 11.08
N ALA A 568 -28.93 -22.16 10.06
CA ALA A 568 -29.46 -22.05 8.71
C ALA A 568 -29.77 -23.43 8.11
N GLU A 569 -28.83 -24.38 8.23
CA GLU A 569 -29.03 -25.78 7.84
C GLU A 569 -30.12 -26.45 8.68
N LYS A 570 -30.09 -26.26 10.01
CA LYS A 570 -31.12 -26.80 10.92
C LYS A 570 -32.53 -26.30 10.60
N SER A 571 -32.66 -25.09 10.07
CA SER A 571 -33.96 -24.55 9.62
C SER A 571 -34.50 -25.21 8.34
N GLY A 572 -33.69 -26.03 7.65
CA GLY A 572 -34.00 -26.63 6.35
C GLY A 572 -33.95 -25.65 5.18
N LYS A 573 -33.49 -24.41 5.41
CA LYS A 573 -33.41 -23.35 4.38
C LYS A 573 -32.00 -23.10 3.86
N GLY A 574 -30.95 -23.55 4.56
CA GLY A 574 -29.56 -23.25 4.21
C GLY A 574 -29.36 -21.75 3.97
N ASN A 575 -28.69 -21.37 2.88
CA ASN A 575 -28.51 -19.98 2.44
C ASN A 575 -29.81 -19.18 2.18
N GLY A 576 -30.98 -19.84 2.18
CA GLY A 576 -32.29 -19.20 2.13
C GLY A 576 -32.84 -18.74 3.49
N ALA A 577 -32.14 -19.03 4.60
CA ALA A 577 -32.47 -18.55 5.94
C ALA A 577 -32.33 -17.02 6.04
N SER A 578 -33.14 -16.41 6.89
CA SER A 578 -33.11 -14.99 7.20
C SER A 578 -32.25 -14.70 8.42
N VAL A 579 -31.38 -13.71 8.28
CA VAL A 579 -30.45 -13.26 9.31
C VAL A 579 -30.56 -11.75 9.41
N GLU A 580 -30.96 -11.24 10.57
CA GLU A 580 -31.15 -9.80 10.77
C GLU A 580 -30.01 -9.25 11.61
N ILE A 581 -29.27 -8.29 11.06
CA ILE A 581 -28.14 -7.67 11.74
C ILE A 581 -28.60 -6.29 12.21
N VAL A 582 -28.87 -6.20 13.52
CA VAL A 582 -29.38 -5.00 14.21
C VAL A 582 -28.31 -4.28 15.04
N SER A 583 -27.09 -4.82 15.05
CA SER A 583 -25.90 -4.14 15.56
C SER A 583 -25.49 -2.99 14.64
N PRO A 584 -25.08 -1.82 15.16
CA PRO A 584 -24.42 -0.78 14.36
C PRO A 584 -23.00 -1.19 13.91
N ASP A 585 -22.36 -2.08 14.68
CA ASP A 585 -21.05 -2.64 14.40
C ASP A 585 -21.21 -4.00 13.74
N TYR A 586 -21.18 -4.07 12.40
CA TYR A 586 -21.42 -5.32 11.67
C TYR A 586 -20.35 -5.67 10.63
N TRP A 587 -19.43 -4.79 10.29
CA TRP A 587 -18.32 -5.14 9.40
C TRP A 587 -17.38 -6.12 10.11
N PRO A 588 -16.99 -7.25 9.48
CA PRO A 588 -17.10 -7.59 8.07
C PRO A 588 -18.21 -8.63 7.72
N LEU A 589 -19.27 -8.79 8.53
CA LEU A 589 -20.30 -9.82 8.34
C LEU A 589 -20.98 -9.78 6.97
N THR A 590 -21.01 -8.63 6.30
CA THR A 590 -21.48 -8.48 4.92
C THR A 590 -20.76 -9.40 3.93
N TRP A 591 -19.48 -9.71 4.19
CA TRP A 591 -18.72 -10.66 3.39
C TRP A 591 -19.09 -12.12 3.72
N TYR A 592 -19.13 -12.47 5.00
CA TYR A 592 -19.42 -13.84 5.43
C TYR A 592 -20.87 -14.26 5.17
N LEU A 593 -21.81 -13.32 5.23
CA LEU A 593 -23.23 -13.55 4.97
C LEU A 593 -23.61 -13.22 3.53
N ASN A 594 -22.64 -13.04 2.64
CA ASN A 594 -22.88 -12.62 1.26
C ASN A 594 -23.77 -13.60 0.47
N GLU A 595 -23.74 -14.90 0.82
CA GLU A 595 -24.56 -15.92 0.15
C GLU A 595 -26.02 -15.94 0.65
N TYR A 596 -26.29 -15.33 1.82
CA TYR A 596 -27.60 -15.29 2.43
C TYR A 596 -28.45 -14.18 1.80
N LYS A 597 -29.29 -14.55 0.83
CA LYS A 597 -30.14 -13.57 0.10
C LYS A 597 -31.13 -12.81 0.99
N LYS A 598 -31.39 -13.32 2.19
CA LYS A 598 -32.27 -12.72 3.21
C LYS A 598 -31.49 -12.25 4.45
N ALA A 599 -30.18 -12.05 4.33
CA ALA A 599 -29.43 -11.31 5.33
C ALA A 599 -29.68 -9.81 5.16
N VAL A 600 -30.17 -9.14 6.21
CA VAL A 600 -30.48 -7.71 6.18
C VAL A 600 -29.67 -6.99 7.25
N PHE A 601 -28.95 -5.94 6.84
CA PHE A 601 -28.07 -5.16 7.70
C PHE A 601 -28.74 -3.82 8.04
N HIS A 602 -29.47 -3.77 9.15
CA HIS A 602 -30.19 -2.57 9.59
C HIS A 602 -29.27 -1.52 10.20
N GLY A 603 -28.22 -1.95 10.90
CA GLY A 603 -27.33 -1.05 11.64
C GLY A 603 -27.97 -0.41 12.88
N ASN A 604 -29.23 -0.76 13.20
CA ASN A 604 -29.97 -0.30 14.36
C ASN A 604 -31.03 -1.35 14.76
N LEU A 605 -31.57 -1.21 15.98
CA LEU A 605 -32.64 -2.09 16.48
C LEU A 605 -33.93 -1.87 15.69
N THR A 606 -34.48 -2.95 15.14
CA THR A 606 -35.72 -2.97 14.36
C THR A 606 -36.66 -4.06 14.85
N ASP A 607 -37.97 -3.92 14.64
CA ASP A 607 -38.94 -4.92 15.11
C ASP A 607 -38.98 -6.11 14.16
N VAL A 608 -38.27 -7.18 14.52
CA VAL A 608 -38.24 -8.43 13.76
C VAL A 608 -38.62 -9.63 14.64
N ASN A 609 -39.62 -10.41 14.21
CA ASN A 609 -40.18 -11.51 15.01
C ASN A 609 -40.24 -12.87 14.28
N ALA A 610 -39.99 -12.90 12.97
CA ALA A 610 -40.12 -14.11 12.15
C ALA A 610 -38.77 -14.69 11.66
N SER A 611 -37.69 -13.92 11.73
CA SER A 611 -36.41 -14.31 11.15
C SER A 611 -35.78 -15.48 11.91
N GLU A 612 -34.98 -16.29 11.22
CA GLU A 612 -34.35 -17.46 11.84
C GLU A 612 -33.33 -17.05 12.91
N MET A 613 -32.55 -15.99 12.61
CA MET A 613 -31.46 -15.51 13.45
C MET A 613 -31.42 -13.98 13.51
N ILE A 614 -30.96 -13.45 14.65
CA ILE A 614 -30.70 -12.02 14.86
C ILE A 614 -29.29 -11.85 15.44
N VAL A 615 -28.53 -10.89 14.93
CA VAL A 615 -27.23 -10.47 15.46
C VAL A 615 -27.33 -9.04 16.00
N ALA A 616 -27.08 -8.88 17.30
CA ALA A 616 -27.14 -7.60 18.00
C ALA A 616 -25.80 -7.27 18.67
N LYS A 617 -25.58 -6.00 19.02
CA LYS A 617 -24.41 -5.56 19.80
C LYS A 617 -24.62 -5.87 21.28
N LYS A 618 -23.63 -6.47 21.92
CA LYS A 618 -23.64 -6.75 23.37
C LYS A 618 -23.45 -5.45 24.17
N ASN A 619 -23.95 -5.43 25.40
CA ASN A 619 -23.92 -4.34 26.39
C ASN A 619 -24.83 -3.16 26.02
N ASP A 620 -24.51 -2.44 24.95
CA ASP A 620 -25.22 -1.21 24.57
C ASP A 620 -26.70 -1.45 24.22
N GLN A 621 -27.02 -2.63 23.68
CA GLN A 621 -28.38 -2.96 23.21
C GLN A 621 -29.09 -4.00 24.08
N ASP A 622 -28.47 -4.56 25.13
CA ASP A 622 -28.95 -5.77 25.83
C ASP A 622 -30.38 -5.61 26.40
N VAL A 623 -30.65 -4.47 27.04
CA VAL A 623 -31.95 -4.19 27.66
C VAL A 623 -33.06 -4.13 26.61
N ASP A 624 -32.80 -3.49 25.47
CA ASP A 624 -33.79 -3.31 24.42
C ASP A 624 -33.95 -4.57 23.57
N VAL A 625 -32.86 -5.32 23.36
CA VAL A 625 -32.86 -6.68 22.81
C VAL A 625 -33.74 -7.60 23.64
N LEU A 626 -33.62 -7.56 24.98
CA LEU A 626 -34.44 -8.36 25.88
C LEU A 626 -35.92 -8.01 25.75
N LYS A 627 -36.26 -6.71 25.78
CA LYS A 627 -37.66 -6.24 25.65
C LYS A 627 -38.28 -6.64 24.32
N ARG A 628 -37.51 -6.57 23.23
CA ARG A 628 -38.03 -6.73 21.87
C ARG A 628 -38.11 -8.18 21.42
N TYR A 629 -37.12 -9.02 21.78
CA TYR A 629 -36.95 -10.34 21.18
C TYR A 629 -37.20 -11.52 22.13
N SER A 630 -37.31 -11.32 23.45
CA SER A 630 -37.46 -12.40 24.44
C SER A 630 -38.68 -13.31 24.23
N ALA A 631 -39.74 -12.78 23.62
CA ALA A 631 -40.94 -13.54 23.28
C ALA A 631 -40.68 -14.65 22.26
N HIS A 632 -39.79 -14.42 21.29
CA HIS A 632 -39.62 -15.28 20.11
C HIS A 632 -38.24 -15.93 19.97
N TYR A 633 -37.22 -15.42 20.67
CA TYR A 633 -35.83 -15.85 20.49
C TYR A 633 -35.20 -16.39 21.77
N LYS A 634 -34.14 -17.19 21.58
CA LYS A 634 -33.23 -17.69 22.61
C LYS A 634 -31.84 -17.12 22.38
N PHE A 635 -31.09 -17.02 23.47
CA PHE A 635 -29.70 -16.58 23.47
C PHE A 635 -28.79 -17.79 23.18
N VAL A 636 -27.94 -17.66 22.15
CA VAL A 636 -26.96 -18.69 21.79
C VAL A 636 -25.66 -18.42 22.53
N ASP A 637 -24.94 -17.37 22.13
CA ASP A 637 -23.67 -16.98 22.74
C ASP A 637 -23.27 -15.54 22.36
N VAL A 638 -22.18 -15.05 22.96
CA VAL A 638 -21.53 -13.78 22.64
C VAL A 638 -20.17 -14.03 21.98
N TYR A 639 -19.91 -13.29 20.90
CA TYR A 639 -18.72 -13.43 20.08
C TYR A 639 -18.00 -12.09 19.97
N PRO A 640 -16.70 -12.00 20.30
CA PRO A 640 -15.94 -10.78 20.12
C PRO A 640 -15.71 -10.49 18.64
N LEU A 641 -16.16 -9.32 18.18
CA LEU A 641 -15.91 -8.85 16.82
C LEU A 641 -14.52 -8.23 16.71
N ARG A 642 -14.22 -7.29 17.60
CA ARG A 642 -12.98 -6.50 17.67
C ARG A 642 -12.86 -5.91 19.09
N PRO A 643 -11.72 -5.32 19.50
CA PRO A 643 -11.61 -4.71 20.82
C PRO A 643 -12.78 -3.78 21.17
N GLY A 644 -13.37 -4.01 22.35
CA GLY A 644 -14.48 -3.23 22.87
C GLY A 644 -15.82 -3.46 22.16
N VAL A 645 -15.91 -4.40 21.21
CA VAL A 645 -17.14 -4.68 20.47
C VAL A 645 -17.40 -6.18 20.42
N ASP A 646 -18.44 -6.58 21.12
CA ASP A 646 -18.95 -7.95 21.16
C ASP A 646 -20.34 -8.03 20.50
N LEU A 647 -20.62 -9.15 19.84
CA LEU A 647 -21.88 -9.43 19.17
C LEU A 647 -22.60 -10.59 19.84
N THR A 648 -23.91 -10.48 19.94
CA THR A 648 -24.81 -11.49 20.49
C THR A 648 -25.56 -12.17 19.35
N LEU A 649 -25.51 -13.50 19.31
CA LEU A 649 -26.31 -14.30 18.38
C LEU A 649 -27.59 -14.80 19.05
N LEU A 650 -28.73 -14.49 18.44
CA LEU A 650 -30.05 -14.95 18.84
C LEU A 650 -30.62 -15.87 17.78
N VAL A 651 -31.37 -16.89 18.21
CA VAL A 651 -32.03 -17.85 17.32
C VAL A 651 -33.50 -18.01 17.70
N ARG A 652 -34.36 -18.20 16.70
CA ARG A 652 -35.80 -18.38 16.90
C ARG A 652 -36.06 -19.61 17.79
N LYS A 653 -37.01 -19.52 18.72
CA LYS A 653 -37.26 -20.52 19.78
C LYS A 653 -37.50 -21.95 19.27
N ASP A 654 -38.16 -22.09 18.12
CA ASP A 654 -38.42 -23.38 17.46
C ASP A 654 -37.16 -24.02 16.86
N LEU A 655 -36.13 -23.22 16.57
CA LEU A 655 -34.86 -23.66 16.00
C LEU A 655 -33.75 -23.82 17.05
N ALA A 656 -33.92 -23.22 18.23
CA ALA A 656 -32.93 -23.25 19.30
C ALA A 656 -32.55 -24.68 19.72
N ASP A 657 -31.30 -24.90 20.08
CA ASP A 657 -30.88 -26.15 20.72
C ASP A 657 -31.45 -26.26 22.15
N LYS A 658 -31.47 -27.48 22.71
CA LYS A 658 -32.06 -27.72 24.05
C LYS A 658 -31.30 -27.00 25.18
N ASP A 659 -30.03 -26.74 24.97
CA ASP A 659 -29.12 -26.01 25.85
C ASP A 659 -29.13 -24.49 25.60
N ALA A 660 -29.87 -24.01 24.60
CA ALA A 660 -30.00 -22.59 24.33
C ALA A 660 -30.63 -21.85 25.53
N LYS A 661 -29.97 -20.77 25.91
CA LYS A 661 -30.28 -20.02 27.13
C LYS A 661 -31.49 -19.12 26.91
N ASP A 662 -32.28 -18.92 27.96
CA ASP A 662 -33.26 -17.84 27.96
C ASP A 662 -32.58 -16.49 27.78
N LEU A 663 -33.26 -15.57 27.09
CA LEU A 663 -32.66 -14.30 26.69
C LEU A 663 -32.24 -13.43 27.87
N TYR A 664 -32.87 -13.57 29.05
CA TYR A 664 -32.49 -12.82 30.24
C TYR A 664 -31.07 -13.16 30.74
N LYS A 665 -30.55 -14.36 30.43
CA LYS A 665 -29.17 -14.74 30.76
C LYS A 665 -28.12 -13.92 30.02
N LEU A 666 -28.52 -13.15 28.99
CA LEU A 666 -27.65 -12.17 28.33
C LEU A 666 -27.13 -11.11 29.31
N LEU A 667 -27.97 -10.70 30.27
CA LEU A 667 -27.61 -9.70 31.29
C LEU A 667 -26.62 -10.25 32.32
N GLU A 668 -26.58 -11.57 32.49
CA GLU A 668 -25.67 -12.28 33.40
C GLU A 668 -24.36 -12.67 32.70
N TYR A 669 -24.28 -12.52 31.37
CA TYR A 669 -23.11 -12.91 30.60
C TYR A 669 -22.02 -11.85 30.70
N GLU A 670 -20.93 -12.21 31.37
CA GLU A 670 -19.68 -11.46 31.34
C GLU A 670 -18.79 -11.97 30.19
N SER A 671 -18.41 -11.07 29.29
CA SER A 671 -17.44 -11.40 28.24
C SER A 671 -16.13 -11.88 28.87
N PRO A 672 -15.52 -12.98 28.38
CA PRO A 672 -14.19 -13.39 28.81
C PRO A 672 -13.22 -12.22 28.63
N ARG A 673 -12.51 -11.84 29.70
CA ARG A 673 -11.54 -10.74 29.67
C ARG A 673 -10.31 -11.06 28.83
#